data_AF-A0A939QY36-F1
#
_entry.id   AF-A0A939QY36-F1
#
_cell.length_a   1.000
_cell.length_b   1.000
_cell.length_c   1.000
_cell.angle_alpha   90.00
_cell.angle_beta   90.00
_cell.angle_gamma   90.00
#
_symmetry.space_group_name_H-M   'P 1'
#
loop_
_entity.id
_entity.type
_entity.pdbx_description
1 polymer ?
#
loop_
_entity_poly.entity_id
_entity_poly.type
_entity_poly.pdbx_seq_one_letter_code
_entity_poly.pdbx_strand_id
1 'polypeptide(L)'
;MFKSLLLALFLSAPSLVMNQGWVPYPAYSDRDGWAEVLGEYQAPLIAQGEAQLDFQWVTITSDDYMAYELTGDRAIMEDKQEANTDALSRMVIAELAEGQGRFIPDIVKGVNWFCDAPAWAVSAHLAKYQKSKSPLPDPDDPILALYQGNISQLLSWTYYYFHEQLDEVQPGLAARLRSELQRRELDLFLQRDDFWWMGFKPVPGKVLNNWNPWCNANAMLCFMLLENDRDTLAAAIDKAVRSLNLYLESVTADGACDEGTTYWYKSTGHVMDCLECLEMITGGEVSLWSDPLIRRLGDYIVNADIGDNWQVNFADGKPSRNPLNHMIFRYGRDSGNKTMIDFAVSRSKVFLHNPVTTLDWTLFYQSMENLKAIRTLKQQPDAEYKPHDFVYYPDAQVAFIRSGKAFLAAKGGNNLERHNHNDVGSCIYFYDCAPVLIDAGVGTYTRDTFGSGRFRNWFIQSGWHNLPVVNGCEQEFGADYKATGSNASKCMRRFTTDIAGAYPDSAGVKSWRVSYRLDRKGGMTIKHKFLLENAGKPNELHFLLTDEPVIQEGRVTLPSGVSILFDPQTFTASIEKKCLKGLGFSPRWGDALYRLSLTDSQVRSKGTYKIRFVPDAPESIDSLTGKVANRACEQYALMSSRLSDTTVPRTLKPDGSVKDSGIGYWGSGFYSGSLWMLYQFTESPEVLDLARKETAKLADILSFPLSHDIGFQVNCSYGNAYRITGEEQYLPLIEEAAAALAGRFNPAVGATLSWTAGERGKYPVIIDNMMNLELLEYAGKLFSCDSLQTIAVAHAETTLRNHFRPDATSWHMLDYDPCTGEVLRRVTVQGYSDDSAWARGQAWAIYGYSMMYRETGRPEYLAQAEAVARMLLQRLPHNGIPYWDFDDPGIPTYRDASAGAIMCSAFIELSGQTADKKLAKSCLQMAERQIRTLAGPEYLAPVGTNGNFLLKHSVGNLPGGSEIDVPLPYADYYFLEALNRIKTLK
;
A
#
# COMPACT_ATOMS: atom_id res chain seq x y z
N MET A 1 20.21 -4.98 -32.12
CA MET A 1 19.18 -5.85 -31.55
C MET A 1 18.49 -6.67 -32.65
N PHE A 2 17.71 -6.05 -33.53
CA PHE A 2 16.84 -6.63 -34.57
C PHE A 2 17.45 -7.71 -35.49
N LYS A 3 18.60 -7.45 -36.11
CA LYS A 3 19.29 -8.46 -36.93
C LYS A 3 19.85 -9.59 -36.08
N SER A 4 20.34 -9.30 -34.88
CA SER A 4 20.93 -10.29 -33.98
C SER A 4 19.89 -11.24 -33.40
N LEU A 5 18.66 -10.76 -33.16
CA LEU A 5 17.56 -11.49 -32.53
C LEU A 5 16.92 -12.48 -33.52
N LEU A 6 16.60 -12.01 -34.74
CA LEU A 6 16.20 -12.87 -35.84
C LEU A 6 17.33 -13.83 -36.23
N LEU A 7 18.58 -13.36 -36.35
CA LEU A 7 19.71 -14.23 -36.68
C LEU A 7 19.97 -15.27 -35.58
N ALA A 8 19.82 -14.94 -34.30
CA ALA A 8 19.94 -15.89 -33.19
C ALA A 8 18.83 -16.95 -33.25
N LEU A 9 17.57 -16.55 -33.47
CA LEU A 9 16.44 -17.48 -33.66
C LEU A 9 16.61 -18.38 -34.89
N PHE A 10 17.07 -17.83 -36.01
CA PHE A 10 17.36 -18.61 -37.22
C PHE A 10 18.54 -19.57 -37.02
N LEU A 11 19.51 -19.21 -36.17
CA LEU A 11 20.65 -20.08 -35.82
C LEU A 11 20.29 -21.10 -34.72
N SER A 12 19.29 -20.83 -33.87
CA SER A 12 18.86 -21.66 -32.74
C SER A 12 17.57 -22.46 -32.98
N ALA A 13 16.91 -22.33 -34.14
CA ALA A 13 15.79 -23.23 -34.50
C ALA A 13 16.16 -24.74 -34.41
N PRO A 14 17.41 -25.17 -34.66
CA PRO A 14 17.86 -26.54 -34.39
C PRO A 14 17.99 -26.90 -32.90
N SER A 15 17.95 -25.94 -31.98
CA SER A 15 18.20 -26.12 -30.53
C SER A 15 16.99 -25.85 -29.62
N LEU A 16 15.76 -25.76 -30.17
CA LEU A 16 14.55 -25.66 -29.34
C LEU A 16 14.43 -26.85 -28.36
N VAL A 17 14.14 -26.55 -27.10
CA VAL A 17 13.85 -27.52 -26.05
C VAL A 17 12.46 -28.11 -26.28
N MET A 18 12.41 -29.33 -26.78
CA MET A 18 11.17 -30.02 -27.16
C MET A 18 10.54 -30.81 -26.01
N ASN A 19 9.30 -31.28 -26.21
CA ASN A 19 8.59 -32.20 -25.32
C ASN A 19 8.53 -31.69 -23.87
N GLN A 20 8.24 -30.40 -23.72
CA GLN A 20 8.09 -29.71 -22.44
C GLN A 20 9.31 -29.81 -21.51
N GLY A 21 10.51 -30.11 -22.04
CA GLY A 21 11.75 -30.20 -21.24
C GLY A 21 12.21 -28.89 -20.62
N TRP A 22 11.56 -27.76 -20.96
CA TRP A 22 11.81 -26.45 -20.39
C TRP A 22 11.08 -26.24 -19.05
N VAL A 23 10.06 -27.05 -18.73
CA VAL A 23 9.21 -26.87 -17.55
C VAL A 23 10.06 -27.09 -16.28
N PRO A 24 10.27 -26.05 -15.46
CA PRO A 24 11.19 -26.11 -14.32
C PRO A 24 10.48 -26.57 -13.03
N TYR A 25 9.35 -27.26 -13.16
CA TYR A 25 8.44 -27.59 -12.06
C TYR A 25 8.33 -29.12 -11.89
N PRO A 26 8.01 -29.61 -10.68
CA PRO A 26 7.87 -31.03 -10.42
C PRO A 26 6.75 -31.65 -11.26
N ALA A 27 6.88 -32.94 -11.60
CA ALA A 27 5.79 -33.69 -12.20
C ALA A 27 4.55 -33.70 -11.27
N TYR A 28 3.35 -33.94 -11.82
CA TYR A 28 2.13 -33.96 -11.00
C TYR A 28 2.29 -34.88 -9.79
N SER A 29 2.87 -36.08 -9.93
CA SER A 29 3.02 -37.07 -8.85
C SER A 29 4.14 -36.79 -7.82
N ASP A 30 5.01 -35.80 -8.06
CA ASP A 30 6.17 -35.52 -7.21
C ASP A 30 5.82 -34.63 -6.01
N ARG A 31 5.34 -35.25 -4.93
CA ARG A 31 4.89 -34.55 -3.72
C ARG A 31 6.03 -33.84 -2.98
N ASP A 32 7.21 -34.46 -2.94
CA ASP A 32 8.38 -33.86 -2.28
C ASP A 32 8.84 -32.62 -3.06
N GLY A 33 8.86 -32.69 -4.39
CA GLY A 33 9.16 -31.53 -5.24
C GLY A 33 8.14 -30.40 -5.07
N TRP A 34 6.84 -30.70 -5.03
CA TRP A 34 5.81 -29.67 -4.79
C TRP A 34 5.92 -29.05 -3.39
N ALA A 35 6.19 -29.86 -2.36
CA ALA A 35 6.45 -29.37 -1.01
C ALA A 35 7.71 -28.48 -0.97
N GLU A 36 8.76 -28.83 -1.71
CA GLU A 36 9.99 -28.03 -1.81
C GLU A 36 9.73 -26.69 -2.50
N VAL A 37 9.02 -26.68 -3.64
CA VAL A 37 8.75 -25.46 -4.44
C VAL A 37 7.81 -24.51 -3.71
N LEU A 38 6.76 -25.02 -3.07
CA LEU A 38 5.75 -24.20 -2.39
C LEU A 38 6.18 -23.81 -0.97
N GLY A 39 6.93 -24.67 -0.27
CA GLY A 39 7.42 -24.44 1.09
C GLY A 39 6.30 -24.07 2.06
N GLU A 40 6.50 -22.99 2.83
CA GLU A 40 5.53 -22.48 3.82
C GLU A 40 4.16 -22.07 3.20
N TYR A 41 4.09 -21.92 1.88
CA TYR A 41 2.88 -21.50 1.18
C TYR A 41 1.97 -22.65 0.73
N GLN A 42 2.41 -23.89 0.90
CA GLN A 42 1.64 -25.07 0.51
C GLN A 42 0.28 -25.12 1.22
N ALA A 43 0.26 -25.04 2.56
CA ALA A 43 -1.00 -25.10 3.32
C ALA A 43 -1.96 -23.93 3.02
N PRO A 44 -1.51 -22.65 2.95
CA PRO A 44 -2.37 -21.55 2.51
C PRO A 44 -2.96 -21.73 1.10
N LEU A 45 -2.21 -22.30 0.16
CA LEU A 45 -2.69 -22.58 -1.19
C LEU A 45 -3.79 -23.65 -1.19
N ILE A 46 -3.61 -24.72 -0.41
CA ILE A 46 -4.61 -25.76 -0.23
C ILE A 46 -5.88 -25.17 0.36
N ALA A 47 -5.77 -24.33 1.40
CA ALA A 47 -6.92 -23.67 2.02
C ALA A 47 -7.67 -22.73 1.05
N GLN A 48 -6.95 -22.06 0.13
CA GLN A 48 -7.58 -21.25 -0.91
C GLN A 48 -8.36 -22.10 -1.92
N GLY A 49 -7.85 -23.27 -2.30
CA GLY A 49 -8.58 -24.21 -3.15
C GLY A 49 -9.76 -24.85 -2.43
N GLU A 50 -9.61 -25.17 -1.14
CA GLU A 50 -10.68 -25.71 -0.28
C GLU A 50 -11.90 -24.80 -0.25
N ALA A 51 -11.68 -23.50 -0.17
CA ALA A 51 -12.73 -22.50 -0.20
C ALA A 51 -13.51 -22.46 -1.53
N GLN A 52 -13.01 -23.13 -2.59
CA GLN A 52 -13.64 -23.22 -3.91
C GLN A 52 -14.25 -24.59 -4.21
N LEU A 53 -14.17 -25.57 -3.29
CA LEU A 53 -14.89 -26.84 -3.47
C LEU A 53 -16.39 -26.59 -3.56
N ASP A 54 -17.07 -27.35 -4.41
CA ASP A 54 -18.50 -27.17 -4.72
C ASP A 54 -18.89 -25.78 -5.25
N PHE A 55 -17.93 -25.04 -5.82
CA PHE A 55 -18.16 -23.73 -6.42
C PHE A 55 -19.30 -23.76 -7.45
N GLN A 56 -20.20 -22.79 -7.33
CA GLN A 56 -21.35 -22.65 -8.23
C GLN A 56 -20.91 -21.86 -9.47
N TRP A 57 -20.55 -22.57 -10.54
CA TRP A 57 -20.13 -21.99 -11.81
C TRP A 57 -21.14 -20.98 -12.33
N VAL A 58 -20.68 -19.74 -12.51
CA VAL A 58 -21.51 -18.60 -12.85
C VAL A 58 -21.83 -18.62 -14.34
N THR A 59 -23.12 -18.67 -14.67
CA THR A 59 -23.57 -18.57 -16.06
C THR A 59 -23.44 -17.13 -16.58
N ILE A 60 -22.84 -16.99 -17.77
CA ILE A 60 -22.77 -15.73 -18.50
C ILE A 60 -23.85 -15.75 -19.58
N THR A 61 -24.83 -14.86 -19.46
CA THR A 61 -25.99 -14.75 -20.35
C THR A 61 -25.70 -13.84 -21.55
N SER A 62 -26.57 -13.84 -22.55
CA SER A 62 -26.50 -12.88 -23.66
C SER A 62 -26.58 -11.43 -23.18
N ASP A 63 -27.39 -11.15 -22.15
CA ASP A 63 -27.57 -9.81 -21.60
C ASP A 63 -26.27 -9.32 -20.94
N ASP A 64 -25.52 -10.22 -20.30
CA ASP A 64 -24.21 -9.90 -19.73
C ASP A 64 -23.21 -9.51 -20.83
N TYR A 65 -23.15 -10.26 -21.93
CA TYR A 65 -22.31 -9.89 -23.09
C TYR A 65 -22.72 -8.56 -23.70
N MET A 66 -24.03 -8.29 -23.81
CA MET A 66 -24.56 -7.06 -24.39
C MET A 66 -24.38 -5.84 -23.48
N ALA A 67 -24.21 -6.02 -22.17
CA ALA A 67 -24.12 -4.94 -21.20
C ALA A 67 -23.10 -3.86 -21.59
N TYR A 68 -21.93 -4.27 -22.06
CA TYR A 68 -20.90 -3.32 -22.50
C TYR A 68 -21.35 -2.42 -23.66
N GLU A 69 -22.04 -2.96 -24.68
CA GLU A 69 -22.55 -2.14 -25.78
C GLU A 69 -23.75 -1.30 -25.37
N LEU A 70 -24.61 -1.81 -24.50
CA LEU A 70 -25.83 -1.14 -24.07
C LEU A 70 -25.58 0.00 -23.08
N THR A 71 -24.75 -0.24 -22.07
CA THR A 71 -24.54 0.69 -20.94
C THR A 71 -23.12 1.25 -20.88
N GLY A 72 -22.15 0.60 -21.54
CA GLY A 72 -20.74 0.92 -21.42
C GLY A 72 -20.06 0.29 -20.21
N ASP A 73 -20.79 -0.51 -19.43
CA ASP A 73 -20.28 -1.22 -18.27
C ASP A 73 -19.73 -2.60 -18.68
N ARG A 74 -18.44 -2.80 -18.43
CA ARG A 74 -17.74 -4.06 -18.71
C ARG A 74 -17.77 -5.03 -17.52
N ALA A 75 -17.92 -4.52 -16.30
CA ALA A 75 -17.79 -5.31 -15.07
C ALA A 75 -18.87 -6.40 -14.98
N ILE A 76 -20.08 -6.14 -15.50
CA ILE A 76 -21.21 -7.09 -15.45
C ILE A 76 -20.86 -8.49 -15.97
N MET A 77 -20.15 -8.59 -17.10
CA MET A 77 -19.71 -9.88 -17.64
C MET A 77 -18.34 -10.29 -17.10
N GLU A 78 -17.43 -9.33 -16.95
CA GLU A 78 -16.06 -9.60 -16.53
C GLU A 78 -15.99 -10.15 -15.11
N ASP A 79 -16.75 -9.60 -14.16
CA ASP A 79 -16.79 -10.07 -12.76
C ASP A 79 -17.26 -11.53 -12.70
N LYS A 80 -18.22 -11.93 -13.54
CA LYS A 80 -18.71 -13.30 -13.62
C LYS A 80 -17.67 -14.24 -14.21
N GLN A 81 -16.96 -13.79 -15.25
CA GLN A 81 -15.88 -14.57 -15.86
C GLN A 81 -14.67 -14.71 -14.93
N GLU A 82 -14.33 -13.64 -14.21
CA GLU A 82 -13.28 -13.60 -13.21
C GLU A 82 -13.59 -14.57 -12.07
N ALA A 83 -14.82 -14.59 -11.55
CA ALA A 83 -15.22 -15.54 -10.52
C ALA A 83 -14.99 -17.01 -10.93
N ASN A 84 -15.37 -17.39 -12.16
CA ASN A 84 -15.13 -18.74 -12.67
C ASN A 84 -13.66 -19.04 -12.88
N THR A 85 -12.90 -18.08 -13.40
CA THR A 85 -11.46 -18.27 -13.69
C THR A 85 -10.64 -18.35 -12.41
N ASP A 86 -10.95 -17.50 -11.42
CA ASP A 86 -10.32 -17.49 -10.09
C ASP A 86 -10.58 -18.82 -9.36
N ALA A 87 -11.84 -19.29 -9.32
CA ALA A 87 -12.20 -20.59 -8.74
C ALA A 87 -11.39 -21.75 -9.36
N LEU A 88 -11.35 -21.83 -10.70
CA LEU A 88 -10.56 -22.85 -11.39
C LEU A 88 -9.08 -22.76 -11.02
N SER A 89 -8.49 -21.55 -11.10
CA SER A 89 -7.07 -21.35 -10.89
C SER A 89 -6.61 -21.73 -9.47
N ARG A 90 -7.42 -21.43 -8.45
CA ARG A 90 -7.15 -21.78 -7.05
C ARG A 90 -7.21 -23.29 -6.82
N MET A 91 -8.19 -23.97 -7.41
CA MET A 91 -8.28 -25.43 -7.30
C MET A 91 -7.11 -26.12 -8.02
N VAL A 92 -6.69 -25.61 -9.18
CA VAL A 92 -5.54 -26.13 -9.93
C VAL A 92 -4.26 -26.08 -9.09
N ILE A 93 -3.92 -24.92 -8.51
CA ILE A 93 -2.71 -24.82 -7.68
C ILE A 93 -2.84 -25.59 -6.36
N ALA A 94 -4.03 -25.66 -5.77
CA ALA A 94 -4.27 -26.46 -4.57
C ALA A 94 -4.11 -27.97 -4.82
N GLU A 95 -4.56 -28.47 -5.97
CA GLU A 95 -4.35 -29.86 -6.36
C GLU A 95 -2.88 -30.16 -6.63
N LEU A 96 -2.12 -29.24 -7.23
CA LEU A 96 -0.67 -29.41 -7.36
C LEU A 96 0.03 -29.42 -5.99
N ALA A 97 -0.44 -28.59 -5.07
CA ALA A 97 0.07 -28.51 -3.71
C ALA A 97 -0.24 -29.75 -2.86
N GLU A 98 -1.43 -30.34 -3.01
CA GLU A 98 -1.89 -31.44 -2.17
C GLU A 98 -1.76 -32.80 -2.85
N GLY A 99 -2.27 -32.91 -4.07
CA GLY A 99 -2.16 -34.09 -4.90
C GLY A 99 -2.93 -35.32 -4.45
N GLN A 100 -4.04 -35.12 -3.74
CA GLN A 100 -4.93 -36.18 -3.27
C GLN A 100 -6.12 -36.44 -4.21
N GLY A 101 -6.24 -35.68 -5.30
CA GLY A 101 -7.29 -35.84 -6.30
C GLY A 101 -8.66 -35.30 -5.89
N ARG A 102 -8.83 -34.77 -4.67
CA ARG A 102 -10.14 -34.31 -4.18
C ARG A 102 -10.63 -33.04 -4.86
N PHE A 103 -9.75 -32.25 -5.47
CA PHE A 103 -10.14 -31.08 -6.26
C PHE A 103 -10.50 -31.43 -7.70
N ILE A 104 -10.03 -32.59 -8.21
CA ILE A 104 -10.21 -33.01 -9.61
C ILE A 104 -11.69 -33.01 -10.05
N PRO A 105 -12.67 -33.51 -9.27
CA PRO A 105 -14.06 -33.47 -9.68
C PRO A 105 -14.61 -32.05 -9.96
N ASP A 106 -14.20 -31.06 -9.17
CA ASP A 106 -14.62 -29.66 -9.40
C ASP A 106 -13.80 -28.98 -10.50
N ILE A 107 -12.51 -29.32 -10.65
CA ILE A 107 -11.70 -28.92 -11.79
C ILE A 107 -12.34 -29.43 -13.10
N VAL A 108 -12.84 -30.67 -13.14
CA VAL A 108 -13.57 -31.24 -14.28
C VAL A 108 -14.82 -30.43 -14.62
N LYS A 109 -15.60 -29.98 -13.62
CA LYS A 109 -16.76 -29.10 -13.86
C LYS A 109 -16.31 -27.77 -14.49
N GLY A 110 -15.20 -27.20 -14.03
CA GLY A 110 -14.63 -25.97 -14.57
C GLY A 110 -14.12 -26.11 -15.99
N VAL A 111 -13.35 -27.15 -16.26
CA VAL A 111 -12.86 -27.46 -17.62
C VAL A 111 -14.04 -27.64 -18.58
N ASN A 112 -15.09 -28.37 -18.20
CA ASN A 112 -16.30 -28.48 -19.01
C ASN A 112 -16.93 -27.10 -19.26
N TRP A 113 -17.09 -26.26 -18.22
CA TRP A 113 -17.65 -24.92 -18.37
C TRP A 113 -16.87 -24.08 -19.40
N PHE A 114 -15.53 -24.08 -19.33
CA PHE A 114 -14.71 -23.35 -20.30
C PHE A 114 -14.76 -23.97 -21.70
N CYS A 115 -14.83 -25.30 -21.83
CA CYS A 115 -15.02 -25.95 -23.11
C CYS A 115 -16.41 -25.69 -23.72
N ASP A 116 -17.44 -25.52 -22.89
CA ASP A 116 -18.82 -25.19 -23.30
C ASP A 116 -19.00 -23.69 -23.58
N ALA A 117 -18.14 -22.83 -23.01
CA ALA A 117 -18.26 -21.39 -23.16
C ALA A 117 -18.15 -20.97 -24.64
N PRO A 118 -19.06 -20.12 -25.15
CA PRO A 118 -19.07 -19.71 -26.56
C PRO A 118 -17.86 -18.85 -26.95
N ALA A 119 -17.26 -18.15 -25.99
CA ALA A 119 -15.98 -17.46 -26.13
C ALA A 119 -15.25 -17.41 -24.79
N TRP A 120 -13.93 -17.22 -24.84
CA TRP A 120 -13.10 -16.91 -23.67
C TRP A 120 -12.77 -15.42 -23.57
N ALA A 121 -13.06 -14.65 -24.61
CA ALA A 121 -12.81 -13.22 -24.61
C ALA A 121 -13.96 -12.45 -23.93
N VAL A 122 -13.59 -11.41 -23.19
CA VAL A 122 -14.52 -10.49 -22.54
C VAL A 122 -15.33 -9.68 -23.56
N SER A 123 -16.54 -9.29 -23.17
CA SER A 123 -17.50 -8.56 -24.03
C SER A 123 -16.91 -7.30 -24.67
N ALA A 124 -16.07 -6.55 -23.93
CA ALA A 124 -15.41 -5.34 -24.41
C ALA A 124 -14.50 -5.55 -25.64
N HIS A 125 -14.14 -6.79 -25.94
CA HIS A 125 -13.24 -7.14 -27.04
C HIS A 125 -13.96 -7.76 -28.25
N LEU A 126 -15.16 -8.33 -28.07
CA LEU A 126 -15.83 -9.16 -29.08
C LEU A 126 -16.17 -8.38 -30.35
N ALA A 127 -17.07 -7.39 -30.26
CA ALA A 127 -17.56 -6.63 -31.42
C ALA A 127 -16.43 -5.94 -32.20
N LYS A 128 -15.32 -5.64 -31.53
CA LYS A 128 -14.16 -5.00 -32.16
C LYS A 128 -13.42 -5.93 -33.11
N TYR A 129 -13.22 -7.20 -32.74
CA TYR A 129 -12.33 -8.13 -33.45
C TYR A 129 -13.03 -9.25 -34.19
N GLN A 130 -14.27 -9.57 -33.82
CA GLN A 130 -15.09 -10.46 -34.63
C GLN A 130 -15.40 -9.81 -35.98
N LYS A 131 -15.51 -10.62 -37.02
CA LYS A 131 -15.92 -10.24 -38.38
C LYS A 131 -17.38 -9.79 -38.39
N SER A 132 -18.22 -10.45 -37.60
CA SER A 132 -19.65 -10.14 -37.47
C SER A 132 -19.93 -8.77 -36.83
N LYS A 133 -18.95 -8.20 -36.10
CA LYS A 133 -19.12 -7.01 -35.25
C LYS A 133 -20.22 -7.14 -34.19
N SER A 134 -20.68 -8.37 -33.95
CA SER A 134 -21.67 -8.67 -32.91
C SER A 134 -21.07 -8.49 -31.51
N PRO A 135 -21.82 -7.94 -30.54
CA PRO A 135 -21.45 -8.02 -29.12
C PRO A 135 -21.59 -9.42 -28.53
N LEU A 136 -22.34 -10.29 -29.20
CA LEU A 136 -22.47 -11.68 -28.80
C LEU A 136 -21.30 -12.50 -29.35
N PRO A 137 -20.83 -13.49 -28.58
CA PRO A 137 -19.74 -14.36 -29.00
C PRO A 137 -20.13 -15.15 -30.26
N ASP A 138 -19.21 -15.19 -31.22
CA ASP A 138 -19.30 -16.01 -32.43
C ASP A 138 -18.35 -17.21 -32.28
N PRO A 139 -18.89 -18.43 -32.02
CA PRO A 139 -18.05 -19.62 -31.80
C PRO A 139 -17.14 -19.96 -32.99
N ASP A 140 -17.50 -19.55 -34.20
CA ASP A 140 -16.77 -19.83 -35.44
C ASP A 140 -15.71 -18.77 -35.77
N ASP A 141 -15.69 -17.66 -35.03
CA ASP A 141 -14.72 -16.56 -35.20
C ASP A 141 -14.08 -16.17 -33.86
N PRO A 142 -13.33 -17.10 -33.21
CA PRO A 142 -12.65 -16.81 -31.95
C PRO A 142 -11.63 -15.67 -32.11
N ILE A 143 -11.33 -14.99 -30.99
CA ILE A 143 -10.44 -13.82 -30.97
C ILE A 143 -9.32 -13.99 -29.95
N LEU A 144 -8.14 -13.46 -30.27
CA LEU A 144 -6.99 -13.39 -29.36
C LEU A 144 -6.92 -12.03 -28.67
N ALA A 145 -7.00 -12.04 -27.35
CA ALA A 145 -6.98 -10.83 -26.53
C ALA A 145 -6.47 -11.11 -25.11
N LEU A 146 -6.28 -10.06 -24.32
CA LEU A 146 -5.69 -10.07 -22.98
C LEU A 146 -6.15 -11.25 -22.08
N TYR A 147 -7.36 -11.17 -21.53
CA TYR A 147 -7.89 -12.16 -20.58
C TYR A 147 -8.11 -13.54 -21.19
N GLN A 148 -8.38 -13.59 -22.50
CA GLN A 148 -8.49 -14.86 -23.20
C GLN A 148 -7.14 -15.59 -23.19
N GLY A 149 -6.01 -14.89 -23.36
CA GLY A 149 -4.68 -15.48 -23.24
C GLY A 149 -4.37 -16.01 -21.84
N ASN A 150 -4.82 -15.34 -20.78
CA ASN A 150 -4.69 -15.85 -19.41
C ASN A 150 -5.43 -17.19 -19.23
N ILE A 151 -6.67 -17.26 -19.72
CA ILE A 151 -7.48 -18.48 -19.68
C ILE A 151 -6.81 -19.60 -20.49
N SER A 152 -6.32 -19.31 -21.71
CA SER A 152 -5.60 -20.29 -22.53
C SER A 152 -4.39 -20.85 -21.81
N GLN A 153 -3.59 -20.00 -21.16
CA GLN A 153 -2.40 -20.45 -20.42
C GLN A 153 -2.78 -21.31 -19.23
N LEU A 154 -3.75 -20.87 -18.41
CA LEU A 154 -4.25 -21.64 -17.27
C LEU A 154 -4.74 -23.03 -17.72
N LEU A 155 -5.56 -23.08 -18.75
CA LEU A 155 -6.08 -24.33 -19.31
C LEU A 155 -4.99 -25.21 -19.93
N SER A 156 -3.94 -24.62 -20.50
CA SER A 156 -2.77 -25.35 -20.99
C SER A 156 -2.00 -26.02 -19.86
N TRP A 157 -1.81 -25.33 -18.73
CA TRP A 157 -1.23 -25.91 -17.51
C TRP A 157 -2.11 -26.99 -16.89
N THR A 158 -3.43 -26.76 -16.83
CA THR A 158 -4.42 -27.76 -16.39
C THR A 158 -4.35 -29.01 -17.24
N TYR A 159 -4.28 -28.88 -18.57
CA TYR A 159 -4.10 -30.01 -19.47
C TYR A 159 -2.76 -30.72 -19.23
N TYR A 160 -1.66 -29.97 -19.17
CA TYR A 160 -0.32 -30.51 -18.98
C TYR A 160 -0.25 -31.40 -17.72
N TYR A 161 -0.74 -30.91 -16.58
CA TYR A 161 -0.65 -31.65 -15.32
C TYR A 161 -1.74 -32.72 -15.12
N PHE A 162 -2.96 -32.49 -15.61
CA PHE A 162 -4.12 -33.27 -15.18
C PHE A 162 -4.82 -34.04 -16.29
N HIS A 163 -4.28 -34.12 -17.52
CA HIS A 163 -4.96 -34.80 -18.63
C HIS A 163 -5.39 -36.24 -18.29
N GLU A 164 -4.57 -37.01 -17.56
CA GLU A 164 -4.96 -38.35 -17.11
C GLU A 164 -6.08 -38.30 -16.05
N GLN A 165 -5.94 -37.46 -15.03
CA GLN A 165 -6.90 -37.33 -13.92
C GLN A 165 -8.27 -36.80 -14.39
N LEU A 166 -8.28 -35.91 -15.39
CA LEU A 166 -9.51 -35.42 -16.02
C LEU A 166 -10.26 -36.58 -16.70
N ASP A 167 -9.56 -37.44 -17.42
CA ASP A 167 -10.15 -38.57 -18.15
C ASP A 167 -10.55 -39.73 -17.23
N GLU A 168 -9.93 -39.87 -16.05
CA GLU A 168 -10.37 -40.81 -15.01
C GLU A 168 -11.77 -40.47 -14.48
N VAL A 169 -12.09 -39.18 -14.34
CA VAL A 169 -13.42 -38.71 -13.91
C VAL A 169 -14.40 -38.63 -15.08
N GLN A 170 -13.96 -38.10 -16.23
CA GLN A 170 -14.79 -37.96 -17.43
C GLN A 170 -13.99 -38.34 -18.69
N PRO A 171 -14.10 -39.59 -19.17
CA PRO A 171 -13.36 -40.05 -20.34
C PRO A 171 -13.58 -39.16 -21.58
N GLY A 172 -12.48 -38.69 -22.18
CA GLY A 172 -12.47 -37.87 -23.39
C GLY A 172 -12.47 -36.36 -23.14
N LEU A 173 -12.53 -35.92 -21.89
CA LEU A 173 -12.47 -34.50 -21.54
C LEU A 173 -11.10 -33.89 -21.86
N ALA A 174 -10.01 -34.62 -21.63
CA ALA A 174 -8.67 -34.11 -21.95
C ALA A 174 -8.50 -33.86 -23.46
N ALA A 175 -8.98 -34.79 -24.29
CA ALA A 175 -8.99 -34.62 -25.75
C ALA A 175 -9.85 -33.41 -26.19
N ARG A 176 -11.02 -33.22 -25.55
CA ARG A 176 -11.88 -32.06 -25.78
C ARG A 176 -11.17 -30.75 -25.43
N LEU A 177 -10.57 -30.67 -24.24
CA LEU A 177 -9.82 -29.50 -23.79
C LEU A 177 -8.67 -29.17 -24.76
N ARG A 178 -7.90 -30.18 -25.16
CA ARG A 178 -6.79 -30.02 -26.12
C ARG A 178 -7.27 -29.49 -27.48
N SER A 179 -8.45 -29.93 -27.93
CA SER A 179 -9.08 -29.46 -29.18
C SER A 179 -9.51 -28.00 -29.10
N GLU A 180 -10.14 -27.57 -28.00
CA GLU A 180 -10.51 -26.16 -27.82
C GLU A 180 -9.27 -25.26 -27.73
N LEU A 181 -8.20 -25.69 -27.06
CA LEU A 181 -6.92 -24.99 -27.02
C LEU A 181 -6.27 -24.91 -28.41
N GLN A 182 -6.30 -26.00 -29.19
CA GLN A 182 -5.79 -25.99 -30.57
C GLN A 182 -6.52 -24.93 -31.38
N ARG A 183 -7.86 -24.94 -31.34
CA ARG A 183 -8.71 -24.10 -32.18
C ARG A 183 -8.70 -22.63 -31.77
N ARG A 184 -8.79 -22.34 -30.47
CA ARG A 184 -8.98 -20.98 -29.93
C ARG A 184 -7.67 -20.23 -29.70
N GLU A 185 -6.56 -20.94 -29.49
CA GLU A 185 -5.26 -20.32 -29.21
C GLU A 185 -4.24 -20.61 -30.32
N LEU A 186 -3.82 -21.87 -30.49
CA LEU A 186 -2.67 -22.22 -31.33
C LEU A 186 -2.94 -21.94 -32.83
N ASP A 187 -3.97 -22.57 -33.40
CA ASP A 187 -4.33 -22.39 -34.81
C ASP A 187 -4.63 -20.93 -35.11
N LEU A 188 -5.42 -20.29 -34.24
CA LEU A 188 -5.80 -18.90 -34.39
C LEU A 188 -4.60 -17.96 -34.40
N PHE A 189 -3.63 -18.19 -33.48
CA PHE A 189 -2.41 -17.38 -33.38
C PHE A 189 -1.56 -17.52 -34.63
N LEU A 190 -1.41 -18.71 -35.21
CA LEU A 190 -0.64 -18.87 -36.44
C LEU A 190 -1.36 -18.31 -37.67
N GLN A 191 -2.67 -18.54 -37.79
CA GLN A 191 -3.45 -18.22 -39.00
C GLN A 191 -3.77 -16.72 -39.17
N ARG A 192 -3.86 -15.95 -38.07
CA ARG A 192 -4.29 -14.54 -38.12
C ARG A 192 -3.15 -13.57 -37.84
N ASP A 193 -3.05 -12.53 -38.68
CA ASP A 193 -2.11 -11.41 -38.55
C ASP A 193 -2.84 -10.04 -38.47
N ASP A 194 -4.16 -10.07 -38.25
CA ASP A 194 -5.02 -8.89 -38.31
C ASP A 194 -5.36 -8.30 -36.95
N PHE A 195 -4.94 -8.93 -35.85
CA PHE A 195 -5.03 -8.32 -34.53
C PHE A 195 -4.03 -7.17 -34.42
N TRP A 196 -4.54 -5.94 -34.27
CA TRP A 196 -3.72 -4.72 -34.26
C TRP A 196 -2.55 -4.76 -33.25
N TRP A 197 -2.73 -5.46 -32.12
CA TRP A 197 -1.71 -5.57 -31.08
C TRP A 197 -0.48 -6.34 -31.56
N MET A 198 -0.58 -7.15 -32.62
CA MET A 198 0.56 -7.85 -33.21
C MET A 198 1.50 -6.92 -33.99
N GLY A 199 1.03 -5.73 -34.39
CA GLY A 199 1.82 -4.76 -35.14
C GLY A 199 2.04 -5.05 -36.63
N PHE A 200 1.74 -6.26 -37.11
CA PHE A 200 1.94 -6.64 -38.53
C PHE A 200 1.09 -5.81 -39.51
N LYS A 201 -0.06 -5.31 -39.05
CA LYS A 201 -0.94 -4.40 -39.80
C LYS A 201 -1.15 -3.12 -39.00
N PRO A 202 -0.30 -2.09 -39.19
CA PRO A 202 -0.40 -0.86 -38.43
C PRO A 202 -1.73 -0.16 -38.68
N VAL A 203 -2.36 0.30 -37.61
CA VAL A 203 -3.62 1.05 -37.66
C VAL A 203 -3.30 2.54 -37.49
N PRO A 204 -3.68 3.43 -38.43
CA PRO A 204 -3.43 4.85 -38.31
C PRO A 204 -3.92 5.43 -36.98
N GLY A 205 -3.07 6.20 -36.31
CA GLY A 205 -3.39 6.83 -35.02
C GLY A 205 -3.42 5.89 -33.81
N LYS A 206 -3.02 4.62 -33.96
CA LYS A 206 -2.84 3.69 -32.83
C LYS A 206 -1.39 3.31 -32.65
N VAL A 207 -0.95 3.30 -31.39
CA VAL A 207 0.39 2.89 -30.98
C VAL A 207 0.29 1.53 -30.28
N LEU A 208 1.26 0.64 -30.51
CA LEU A 208 1.35 -0.64 -29.81
C LEU A 208 1.57 -0.42 -28.32
N ASN A 209 0.76 -1.01 -27.46
CA ASN A 209 0.84 -0.86 -26.00
C ASN A 209 1.05 -2.22 -25.31
N ASN A 210 0.83 -2.26 -24.01
CA ASN A 210 0.87 -3.46 -23.17
C ASN A 210 0.16 -4.71 -23.72
N TRP A 211 -0.82 -4.60 -24.64
CA TRP A 211 -1.44 -5.77 -25.28
C TRP A 211 -0.44 -6.65 -26.02
N ASN A 212 0.57 -6.04 -26.65
CA ASN A 212 1.53 -6.79 -27.44
C ASN A 212 2.35 -7.77 -26.59
N PRO A 213 3.14 -7.34 -25.59
CA PRO A 213 3.91 -8.28 -24.79
C PRO A 213 3.01 -9.25 -24.01
N TRP A 214 1.86 -8.80 -23.51
CA TRP A 214 0.92 -9.65 -22.76
C TRP A 214 0.39 -10.80 -23.61
N CYS A 215 -0.19 -10.52 -24.78
CA CYS A 215 -0.73 -11.56 -25.65
C CYS A 215 0.37 -12.49 -26.19
N ASN A 216 1.55 -11.96 -26.55
CA ASN A 216 2.65 -12.78 -27.03
C ASN A 216 3.19 -13.73 -25.94
N ALA A 217 3.36 -13.27 -24.70
CA ALA A 217 3.81 -14.12 -23.60
C ALA A 217 2.87 -15.31 -23.36
N ASN A 218 1.56 -15.04 -23.32
CA ASN A 218 0.55 -16.08 -23.15
C ASN A 218 0.55 -17.09 -24.31
N ALA A 219 0.61 -16.60 -25.56
CA ALA A 219 0.66 -17.47 -26.74
C ALA A 219 1.92 -18.35 -26.72
N MET A 220 3.10 -17.78 -26.46
CA MET A 220 4.37 -18.51 -26.36
C MET A 220 4.28 -19.64 -25.32
N LEU A 221 3.77 -19.36 -24.12
CA LEU A 221 3.60 -20.38 -23.07
C LEU A 221 2.65 -21.51 -23.50
N CYS A 222 1.54 -21.19 -24.17
CA CYS A 222 0.62 -22.21 -24.69
C CYS A 222 1.30 -23.12 -25.72
N PHE A 223 2.04 -22.56 -26.68
CA PHE A 223 2.81 -23.33 -27.66
C PHE A 223 3.90 -24.18 -26.99
N MET A 224 4.66 -23.60 -26.07
CA MET A 224 5.72 -24.30 -25.34
C MET A 224 5.18 -25.49 -24.53
N LEU A 225 3.94 -25.41 -24.02
CA LEU A 225 3.29 -26.50 -23.28
C LEU A 225 2.65 -27.57 -24.18
N LEU A 226 2.10 -27.19 -25.33
CA LEU A 226 1.16 -28.05 -26.10
C LEU A 226 1.65 -28.50 -27.46
N GLU A 227 2.69 -27.84 -28.01
CA GLU A 227 3.22 -28.13 -29.35
C GLU A 227 4.50 -28.96 -29.26
N ASN A 228 4.50 -30.08 -29.98
CA ASN A 228 5.63 -31.02 -30.04
C ASN A 228 6.21 -31.14 -31.46
N ASP A 229 5.53 -30.60 -32.47
CA ASP A 229 6.10 -30.38 -33.78
C ASP A 229 7.06 -29.18 -33.75
N ARG A 230 8.33 -29.46 -34.06
CA ARG A 230 9.40 -28.48 -33.97
C ARG A 230 9.18 -27.29 -34.91
N ASP A 231 8.75 -27.55 -36.14
CA ASP A 231 8.61 -26.50 -37.15
C ASP A 231 7.44 -25.58 -36.81
N THR A 232 6.33 -26.14 -36.31
CA THR A 232 5.18 -25.39 -35.82
C THR A 232 5.53 -24.54 -34.60
N LEU A 233 6.23 -25.13 -33.61
CA LEU A 233 6.70 -24.40 -32.44
C LEU A 233 7.65 -23.27 -32.84
N ALA A 234 8.62 -23.54 -33.72
CA ALA A 234 9.55 -22.52 -34.22
C ALA A 234 8.82 -21.37 -34.94
N ALA A 235 7.82 -21.68 -35.77
CA ALA A 235 7.01 -20.67 -36.46
C ALA A 235 6.21 -19.79 -35.49
N ALA A 236 5.66 -20.38 -34.42
CA ALA A 236 4.93 -19.64 -33.40
C ALA A 236 5.86 -18.71 -32.59
N ILE A 237 7.03 -19.21 -32.16
CA ILE A 237 8.03 -18.40 -31.45
C ILE A 237 8.56 -17.28 -32.34
N ASP A 238 8.88 -17.54 -33.60
CA ASP A 238 9.28 -16.50 -34.57
C ASP A 238 8.20 -15.40 -34.71
N LYS A 239 6.94 -15.81 -34.85
CA LYS A 239 5.82 -14.87 -34.97
C LYS A 239 5.68 -13.99 -33.72
N ALA A 240 5.69 -14.59 -32.53
CA ALA A 240 5.61 -13.87 -31.27
C ALA A 240 6.78 -12.88 -31.11
N VAL A 241 7.98 -13.31 -31.49
CA VAL A 241 9.18 -12.47 -31.44
C VAL A 241 9.10 -11.30 -32.41
N ARG A 242 8.72 -11.52 -33.68
CA ARG A 242 8.53 -10.43 -34.65
C ARG A 242 7.47 -9.43 -34.19
N SER A 243 6.43 -9.91 -33.52
CA SER A 243 5.39 -9.07 -32.92
C SER A 243 5.93 -8.24 -31.75
N LEU A 244 6.62 -8.87 -30.79
CA LEU A 244 7.26 -8.21 -29.64
C LEU A 244 8.29 -7.17 -30.07
N ASN A 245 9.01 -7.48 -31.13
CA ASN A 245 10.01 -6.63 -31.73
C ASN A 245 9.42 -5.28 -32.17
N LEU A 246 8.28 -5.30 -32.86
CA LEU A 246 7.57 -4.08 -33.27
C LEU A 246 7.14 -3.23 -32.06
N TYR A 247 6.78 -3.89 -30.95
CA TYR A 247 6.49 -3.18 -29.71
C TYR A 247 7.76 -2.51 -29.13
N LEU A 248 8.87 -3.23 -29.04
CA LEU A 248 10.15 -2.69 -28.54
C LEU A 248 10.73 -1.57 -29.43
N GLU A 249 10.41 -1.53 -30.72
CA GLU A 249 10.73 -0.40 -31.61
C GLU A 249 9.87 0.84 -31.32
N SER A 250 8.71 0.66 -30.70
CA SER A 250 7.73 1.71 -30.45
C SER A 250 7.80 2.30 -29.03
N VAL A 251 8.50 1.66 -28.09
CA VAL A 251 8.72 2.21 -26.73
C VAL A 251 9.76 3.32 -26.77
N THR A 252 9.84 4.10 -25.70
CA THR A 252 10.85 5.16 -25.55
C THR A 252 12.25 4.54 -25.52
N ALA A 253 13.21 5.11 -26.25
CA ALA A 253 14.54 4.50 -26.33
C ALA A 253 15.33 4.65 -25.02
N ASP A 254 14.95 5.61 -24.16
CA ASP A 254 15.46 5.79 -22.80
C ASP A 254 14.77 4.90 -21.75
N GLY A 255 13.78 4.08 -22.14
CA GLY A 255 13.15 3.06 -21.31
C GLY A 255 12.06 3.55 -20.35
N ALA A 256 11.64 4.81 -20.44
CA ALA A 256 10.51 5.29 -19.66
C ALA A 256 9.19 4.63 -20.08
N CYS A 257 8.37 4.22 -19.11
CA CYS A 257 7.03 3.71 -19.37
C CYS A 257 6.06 4.89 -19.52
N ASP A 258 5.76 5.26 -20.76
CA ASP A 258 4.81 6.34 -21.12
C ASP A 258 3.35 5.97 -20.80
N GLU A 259 3.04 4.69 -20.55
CA GLU A 259 1.74 4.21 -20.05
C GLU A 259 1.50 4.49 -18.55
N GLY A 260 2.55 4.92 -17.83
CA GLY A 260 2.51 5.14 -16.38
C GLY A 260 2.92 3.91 -15.56
N THR A 261 3.27 4.14 -14.29
CA THR A 261 3.85 3.13 -13.39
C THR A 261 2.94 1.92 -13.13
N THR A 262 1.62 2.08 -13.17
CA THR A 262 0.67 0.95 -13.06
C THR A 262 0.79 -0.01 -14.24
N TYR A 263 0.99 0.53 -15.44
CA TYR A 263 1.10 -0.26 -16.65
C TYR A 263 2.51 -0.81 -16.87
N TRP A 264 3.53 -0.36 -16.12
CA TRP A 264 4.87 -0.94 -16.16
C TRP A 264 4.84 -2.47 -15.94
N TYR A 265 4.04 -2.94 -14.98
CA TYR A 265 3.89 -4.38 -14.70
C TYR A 265 3.17 -5.14 -15.84
N LYS A 266 2.27 -4.47 -16.57
CA LYS A 266 1.55 -5.07 -17.70
C LYS A 266 2.27 -4.89 -19.04
N SER A 267 3.28 -4.04 -19.10
CA SER A 267 4.11 -3.80 -20.28
C SER A 267 5.46 -4.50 -20.08
N THR A 268 6.38 -3.84 -19.38
CA THR A 268 7.73 -4.33 -19.07
C THR A 268 7.70 -5.68 -18.33
N GLY A 269 6.72 -5.90 -17.44
CA GLY A 269 6.55 -7.19 -16.78
C GLY A 269 6.22 -8.34 -17.76
N HIS A 270 5.38 -8.11 -18.77
CA HIS A 270 5.13 -9.12 -19.80
C HIS A 270 6.24 -9.20 -20.86
N VAL A 271 7.04 -8.13 -21.05
CA VAL A 271 8.31 -8.25 -21.78
C VAL A 271 9.23 -9.22 -21.05
N MET A 272 9.36 -9.12 -19.71
CA MET A 272 10.12 -10.08 -18.90
C MET A 272 9.61 -11.52 -19.13
N ASP A 273 8.29 -11.76 -19.09
CA ASP A 273 7.75 -13.10 -19.37
C ASP A 273 8.16 -13.63 -20.76
N CYS A 274 8.10 -12.80 -21.81
CA CYS A 274 8.59 -13.20 -23.15
C CYS A 274 10.09 -13.51 -23.16
N LEU A 275 10.91 -12.72 -22.46
CA LEU A 275 12.36 -12.92 -22.39
C LEU A 275 12.71 -14.23 -21.69
N GLU A 276 12.05 -14.53 -20.58
CA GLU A 276 12.20 -15.80 -19.87
C GLU A 276 11.75 -16.98 -20.74
N CYS A 277 10.62 -16.85 -21.47
CA CYS A 277 10.18 -17.88 -22.42
C CYS A 277 11.22 -18.17 -23.49
N LEU A 278 11.85 -17.13 -24.06
CA LEU A 278 12.92 -17.29 -25.06
C LEU A 278 14.14 -17.98 -24.48
N GLU A 279 14.57 -17.58 -23.28
CA GLU A 279 15.72 -18.18 -22.61
C GLU A 279 15.47 -19.65 -22.29
N MET A 280 14.29 -19.98 -21.74
CA MET A 280 13.88 -21.34 -21.43
C MET A 280 13.77 -22.22 -22.67
N ILE A 281 13.08 -21.76 -23.72
CA ILE A 281 12.82 -22.60 -24.91
C ILE A 281 14.06 -22.82 -25.77
N THR A 282 15.11 -22.01 -25.58
CA THR A 282 16.41 -22.16 -26.24
C THR A 282 17.48 -22.79 -25.34
N GLY A 283 17.12 -23.25 -24.14
CA GLY A 283 18.08 -23.84 -23.19
C GLY A 283 19.18 -22.86 -22.73
N GLY A 284 18.89 -21.55 -22.74
CA GLY A 284 19.82 -20.48 -22.38
C GLY A 284 20.72 -19.99 -23.51
N GLU A 285 20.61 -20.53 -24.73
CA GLU A 285 21.42 -20.08 -25.87
C GLU A 285 21.08 -18.66 -26.32
N VAL A 286 19.83 -18.24 -26.11
CA VAL A 286 19.34 -16.88 -26.41
C VAL A 286 18.91 -16.17 -25.12
N SER A 287 19.66 -15.15 -24.72
CA SER A 287 19.35 -14.33 -23.54
C SER A 287 19.55 -12.84 -23.85
N LEU A 288 18.58 -12.00 -23.47
CA LEU A 288 18.53 -10.57 -23.81
C LEU A 288 18.63 -9.64 -22.60
N TRP A 289 18.83 -10.19 -21.40
CA TRP A 289 18.94 -9.43 -20.15
C TRP A 289 20.10 -8.43 -20.13
N SER A 290 21.13 -8.67 -20.93
CA SER A 290 22.27 -7.76 -21.08
C SER A 290 22.01 -6.58 -22.02
N ASP A 291 20.90 -6.60 -22.78
CA ASP A 291 20.59 -5.54 -23.72
C ASP A 291 20.33 -4.20 -23.00
N PRO A 292 20.95 -3.10 -23.45
CA PRO A 292 20.79 -1.80 -22.81
C PRO A 292 19.35 -1.29 -22.73
N LEU A 293 18.50 -1.54 -23.74
CA LEU A 293 17.10 -1.10 -23.71
C LEU A 293 16.33 -1.89 -22.66
N ILE A 294 16.50 -3.21 -22.60
CA ILE A 294 15.87 -4.07 -21.59
C ILE A 294 16.24 -3.56 -20.18
N ARG A 295 17.52 -3.34 -19.90
CA ARG A 295 17.93 -2.77 -18.59
C ARG A 295 17.25 -1.44 -18.26
N ARG A 296 17.14 -0.54 -19.24
CA ARG A 296 16.49 0.77 -19.06
C ARG A 296 14.99 0.68 -18.83
N LEU A 297 14.28 -0.26 -19.47
CA LEU A 297 12.86 -0.52 -19.20
C LEU A 297 12.65 -0.84 -17.72
N GLY A 298 13.57 -1.63 -17.14
CA GLY A 298 13.60 -1.95 -15.71
C GLY A 298 13.73 -0.73 -14.80
N ASP A 299 14.66 0.17 -15.10
CA ASP A 299 15.04 1.30 -14.23
C ASP A 299 13.89 2.26 -13.92
N TYR A 300 12.91 2.39 -14.83
CA TYR A 300 11.85 3.39 -14.71
C TYR A 300 11.05 3.27 -13.41
N ILE A 301 10.66 2.06 -13.01
CA ILE A 301 9.78 1.85 -11.85
C ILE A 301 10.42 2.24 -10.53
N VAL A 302 11.73 2.04 -10.36
CA VAL A 302 12.44 2.44 -9.15
C VAL A 302 12.75 3.93 -9.14
N ASN A 303 13.01 4.52 -10.32
CA ASN A 303 13.24 5.96 -10.45
C ASN A 303 11.97 6.78 -10.18
N ALA A 304 10.80 6.23 -10.49
CA ALA A 304 9.49 6.82 -10.27
C ALA A 304 8.98 6.72 -8.81
N ASP A 305 9.72 6.07 -7.90
CA ASP A 305 9.35 5.91 -6.49
C ASP A 305 9.40 7.24 -5.73
N ILE A 306 8.28 7.80 -5.32
CA ILE A 306 8.26 9.07 -4.60
C ILE A 306 8.75 8.88 -3.15
N GLY A 307 8.38 7.76 -2.51
CA GLY A 307 8.52 7.52 -1.08
C GLY A 307 7.17 7.15 -0.46
N ASP A 308 7.16 6.44 0.67
CA ASP A 308 5.92 6.04 1.37
C ASP A 308 4.83 5.38 0.49
N ASN A 309 5.25 4.50 -0.43
CA ASN A 309 4.38 3.83 -1.44
C ASN A 309 3.77 4.72 -2.51
N TRP A 310 4.11 6.00 -2.56
CA TRP A 310 3.74 6.86 -3.66
C TRP A 310 4.62 6.57 -4.88
N GLN A 311 3.99 6.53 -6.03
CA GLN A 311 4.62 6.37 -7.34
C GLN A 311 4.18 7.52 -8.23
N VAL A 312 5.06 7.95 -9.14
CA VAL A 312 4.67 8.91 -10.19
C VAL A 312 3.52 8.31 -11.01
N ASN A 313 2.43 9.06 -11.15
CA ASN A 313 1.18 8.56 -11.70
C ASN A 313 0.64 9.38 -12.89
N PHE A 314 1.55 9.83 -13.77
CA PHE A 314 1.15 10.33 -15.09
C PHE A 314 0.42 9.23 -15.89
N ALA A 315 -0.28 9.65 -16.95
CA ALA A 315 -1.12 8.77 -17.77
C ALA A 315 -2.17 8.05 -16.90
N ASP A 316 -2.58 6.82 -17.27
CA ASP A 316 -3.50 6.03 -16.45
C ASP A 316 -2.82 5.38 -15.22
N GLY A 317 -1.76 6.01 -14.70
CA GLY A 317 -1.10 5.60 -13.47
C GLY A 317 -1.99 5.78 -12.25
N LYS A 318 -1.97 4.80 -11.34
CA LYS A 318 -2.47 4.93 -9.98
C LYS A 318 -1.36 5.48 -9.08
N PRO A 319 -1.66 6.40 -8.14
CA PRO A 319 -0.68 7.05 -7.27
C PRO A 319 -0.11 6.15 -6.16
N SER A 320 -0.79 5.06 -5.76
CA SER A 320 -0.27 4.10 -4.77
C SER A 320 -0.90 2.69 -4.83
N ARG A 321 -0.09 1.70 -4.36
CA ARG A 321 -0.22 0.20 -4.24
C ARG A 321 -0.33 -0.63 -5.54
N ASN A 322 0.25 -1.82 -5.69
CA ASN A 322 1.05 -2.77 -4.87
C ASN A 322 2.38 -2.96 -5.62
N PRO A 323 3.56 -2.59 -5.07
CA PRO A 323 4.78 -2.89 -5.79
C PRO A 323 4.90 -4.42 -5.78
N LEU A 324 4.79 -5.03 -6.95
CA LEU A 324 5.15 -6.43 -7.17
C LEU A 324 6.67 -6.52 -6.95
N ASN A 325 7.11 -6.36 -5.69
CA ASN A 325 8.52 -6.26 -5.29
C ASN A 325 9.26 -7.51 -5.74
N HIS A 326 8.57 -8.65 -5.74
CA HIS A 326 9.07 -9.90 -6.29
C HIS A 326 9.32 -9.82 -7.81
N MET A 327 8.49 -9.13 -8.59
CA MET A 327 8.71 -8.91 -10.03
C MET A 327 9.87 -7.92 -10.26
N ILE A 328 9.94 -6.85 -9.47
CA ILE A 328 11.09 -5.92 -9.51
C ILE A 328 12.38 -6.65 -9.12
N PHE A 329 12.32 -7.55 -8.14
CA PHE A 329 13.44 -8.39 -7.72
C PHE A 329 13.87 -9.36 -8.82
N ARG A 330 12.92 -10.07 -9.46
CA ARG A 330 13.19 -10.95 -10.62
C ARG A 330 13.89 -10.18 -11.74
N TYR A 331 13.29 -9.07 -12.16
CA TYR A 331 13.87 -8.22 -13.20
C TYR A 331 15.28 -7.74 -12.81
N GLY A 332 15.46 -7.30 -11.56
CA GLY A 332 16.75 -6.86 -11.04
C GLY A 332 17.80 -7.98 -11.02
N ARG A 333 17.42 -9.19 -10.63
CA ARG A 333 18.27 -10.39 -10.65
C ARG A 333 18.71 -10.70 -12.09
N ASP A 334 17.75 -10.83 -13.01
CA ASP A 334 18.03 -11.33 -14.35
C ASP A 334 18.77 -10.30 -15.20
N SER A 335 18.44 -9.01 -15.06
CA SER A 335 19.15 -7.90 -15.72
C SER A 335 20.50 -7.54 -15.08
N GLY A 336 20.79 -8.02 -13.86
CA GLY A 336 21.96 -7.66 -13.07
C GLY A 336 21.88 -6.27 -12.42
N ASN A 337 20.68 -5.74 -12.20
CA ASN A 337 20.43 -4.41 -11.67
C ASN A 337 20.30 -4.39 -10.14
N LYS A 338 21.39 -4.03 -9.47
CA LYS A 338 21.45 -3.95 -7.99
C LYS A 338 20.47 -2.92 -7.41
N THR A 339 20.22 -1.79 -8.08
CA THR A 339 19.29 -0.76 -7.58
C THR A 339 17.87 -1.31 -7.45
N MET A 340 17.44 -2.12 -8.43
CA MET A 340 16.14 -2.80 -8.39
C MET A 340 16.07 -3.85 -7.28
N ILE A 341 17.15 -4.61 -7.07
CA ILE A 341 17.25 -5.58 -5.96
C ILE A 341 17.14 -4.85 -4.61
N ASP A 342 17.95 -3.81 -4.39
CA ASP A 342 17.96 -3.04 -3.14
C ASP A 342 16.60 -2.38 -2.88
N PHE A 343 15.95 -1.87 -3.94
CA PHE A 343 14.58 -1.37 -3.87
C PHE A 343 13.63 -2.46 -3.38
N ALA A 344 13.57 -3.59 -4.07
CA ALA A 344 12.66 -4.68 -3.74
C ALA A 344 12.89 -5.21 -2.32
N VAL A 345 14.14 -5.36 -1.88
CA VAL A 345 14.51 -5.81 -0.54
C VAL A 345 14.10 -4.79 0.53
N SER A 346 14.38 -3.50 0.30
CA SER A 346 14.01 -2.45 1.25
C SER A 346 12.50 -2.32 1.42
N ARG A 347 11.73 -2.57 0.35
CA ARG A 347 10.28 -2.46 0.33
C ARG A 347 9.58 -3.75 0.77
N SER A 348 10.15 -4.92 0.55
CA SER A 348 9.51 -6.20 0.90
C SER A 348 9.34 -6.38 2.41
N LYS A 349 10.26 -5.87 3.23
CA LYS A 349 10.23 -5.99 4.70
C LYS A 349 9.16 -5.14 5.37
N VAL A 350 8.62 -4.14 4.67
CA VAL A 350 7.51 -3.29 5.13
C VAL A 350 6.15 -3.92 4.77
N PHE A 351 6.09 -4.87 3.83
CA PHE A 351 4.85 -5.34 3.21
C PHE A 351 4.77 -6.86 3.04
N LEU A 352 5.29 -7.63 4.00
CA LEU A 352 5.13 -9.09 4.02
C LEU A 352 3.67 -9.48 4.36
N HIS A 353 2.74 -9.19 3.45
CA HIS A 353 1.44 -9.85 3.40
C HIS A 353 1.67 -11.35 3.15
N ASN A 354 0.66 -12.18 3.42
CA ASN A 354 0.61 -13.52 2.85
C ASN A 354 0.63 -13.39 1.31
N PRO A 355 1.76 -13.66 0.63
CA PRO A 355 1.91 -13.33 -0.79
C PRO A 355 0.91 -14.08 -1.65
N VAL A 356 0.46 -15.26 -1.18
CA VAL A 356 -0.46 -16.14 -1.88
C VAL A 356 -1.82 -15.48 -2.13
N THR A 357 -2.25 -14.53 -1.30
CA THR A 357 -3.51 -13.80 -1.53
C THR A 357 -3.39 -12.70 -2.59
N THR A 358 -2.16 -12.36 -3.01
CA THR A 358 -1.88 -11.28 -3.96
C THR A 358 -1.41 -11.76 -5.33
N LEU A 359 -1.17 -13.07 -5.48
CA LEU A 359 -0.80 -13.69 -6.75
C LEU A 359 -2.04 -13.92 -7.62
N ASP A 360 -1.89 -13.67 -8.91
CA ASP A 360 -2.90 -13.90 -9.93
C ASP A 360 -2.66 -15.29 -10.55
N TRP A 361 -3.35 -16.31 -10.04
CA TRP A 361 -3.18 -17.70 -10.52
C TRP A 361 -3.72 -17.93 -11.93
N THR A 362 -4.42 -16.95 -12.53
CA THR A 362 -4.76 -16.99 -13.96
C THR A 362 -3.51 -16.79 -14.84
N LEU A 363 -2.46 -16.15 -14.31
CA LEU A 363 -1.13 -16.06 -14.89
C LEU A 363 -0.21 -17.10 -14.23
N PHE A 364 -0.55 -18.38 -14.36
CA PHE A 364 0.06 -19.48 -13.61
C PHE A 364 1.60 -19.46 -13.60
N TYR A 365 2.24 -19.36 -14.77
CA TYR A 365 3.71 -19.31 -14.87
C TYR A 365 4.30 -18.12 -14.09
N GLN A 366 3.74 -16.92 -14.31
CA GLN A 366 4.21 -15.71 -13.65
C GLN A 366 4.06 -15.82 -12.13
N SER A 367 2.94 -16.37 -11.65
CA SER A 367 2.65 -16.56 -10.23
C SER A 367 3.56 -17.59 -9.57
N MET A 368 3.90 -18.68 -10.25
CA MET A 368 4.90 -19.66 -9.78
C MET A 368 6.29 -19.02 -9.62
N GLU A 369 6.76 -18.27 -10.61
CA GLU A 369 8.06 -17.60 -10.52
C GLU A 369 8.06 -16.43 -9.52
N ASN A 370 6.93 -15.73 -9.36
CA ASN A 370 6.76 -14.74 -8.31
C ASN A 370 6.83 -15.39 -6.92
N LEU A 371 6.23 -16.56 -6.70
CA LEU A 371 6.28 -17.29 -5.44
C LEU A 371 7.73 -17.69 -5.07
N LYS A 372 8.48 -18.24 -6.03
CA LYS A 372 9.92 -18.53 -5.87
C LYS A 372 10.73 -17.27 -5.53
N ALA A 373 10.46 -16.17 -6.22
CA ALA A 373 11.12 -14.90 -5.99
C ALA A 373 10.81 -14.34 -4.58
N ILE A 374 9.58 -14.47 -4.09
CA ILE A 374 9.19 -14.05 -2.74
C ILE A 374 10.00 -14.80 -1.68
N ARG A 375 10.15 -16.11 -1.81
CA ARG A 375 10.97 -16.92 -0.88
C ARG A 375 12.44 -16.47 -0.89
N THR A 376 12.99 -16.24 -2.07
CA THR A 376 14.36 -15.75 -2.24
C THR A 376 14.54 -14.34 -1.66
N LEU A 377 13.54 -13.47 -1.86
CA LEU A 377 13.52 -12.10 -1.40
C LEU A 377 13.47 -12.01 0.13
N LYS A 378 12.70 -12.88 0.80
CA LYS A 378 12.67 -12.99 2.27
C LYS A 378 14.04 -13.33 2.88
N GLN A 379 14.87 -14.07 2.15
CA GLN A 379 16.20 -14.48 2.61
C GLN A 379 17.28 -13.43 2.32
N GLN A 380 16.96 -12.33 1.64
CA GLN A 380 17.94 -11.29 1.34
C GLN A 380 18.34 -10.51 2.60
N PRO A 381 19.65 -10.21 2.77
CA PRO A 381 20.10 -9.34 3.85
C PRO A 381 19.46 -7.95 3.72
N ASP A 382 19.38 -7.21 4.83
CA ASP A 382 18.89 -5.82 4.81
C ASP A 382 19.65 -4.99 3.76
N ALA A 383 18.89 -4.29 2.92
CA ALA A 383 19.42 -3.36 1.93
C ALA A 383 18.75 -2.00 2.08
N GLU A 384 19.54 -0.94 1.92
CA GLU A 384 19.05 0.43 1.90
C GLU A 384 18.89 0.85 0.43
N TYR A 385 17.65 1.10 0.01
CA TYR A 385 17.39 1.73 -1.28
C TYR A 385 17.79 3.20 -1.25
N LYS A 386 18.67 3.60 -2.18
CA LYS A 386 19.11 4.98 -2.35
C LYS A 386 18.60 5.51 -3.68
N PRO A 387 17.49 6.25 -3.69
CA PRO A 387 16.95 6.79 -4.93
C PRO A 387 17.92 7.79 -5.55
N HIS A 388 17.92 7.87 -6.89
CA HIS A 388 18.67 8.89 -7.59
C HIS A 388 18.07 10.29 -7.34
N ASP A 389 18.93 11.26 -7.03
CA ASP A 389 18.52 12.65 -6.82
C ASP A 389 18.00 13.34 -8.09
N PHE A 390 18.38 12.82 -9.26
CA PHE A 390 18.05 13.40 -10.55
C PHE A 390 18.06 12.33 -11.65
N VAL A 391 16.93 12.21 -12.35
CA VAL A 391 16.75 11.35 -13.52
C VAL A 391 16.05 12.16 -14.60
N TYR A 392 16.48 12.05 -15.85
CA TYR A 392 15.82 12.67 -16.99
C TYR A 392 15.77 11.69 -18.17
N TYR A 393 14.57 11.44 -18.65
CA TYR A 393 14.24 10.65 -19.83
C TYR A 393 14.02 11.62 -20.99
N PRO A 394 15.03 11.86 -21.87
CA PRO A 394 14.92 12.85 -22.95
C PRO A 394 13.91 12.50 -24.04
N ASP A 395 13.67 11.22 -24.31
CA ASP A 395 12.73 10.78 -25.36
C ASP A 395 11.30 10.87 -24.85
N ALA A 396 11.06 10.39 -23.62
CA ALA A 396 9.77 10.57 -22.94
C ALA A 396 9.53 12.01 -22.47
N GLN A 397 10.59 12.80 -22.39
CA GLN A 397 10.61 14.16 -21.84
C GLN A 397 10.12 14.25 -20.38
N VAL A 398 10.46 13.24 -19.56
CA VAL A 398 10.07 13.17 -18.14
C VAL A 398 11.29 13.33 -17.25
N ALA A 399 11.21 14.18 -16.22
CA ALA A 399 12.28 14.38 -15.25
C ALA A 399 11.80 14.10 -13.82
N PHE A 400 12.64 13.43 -13.03
CA PHE A 400 12.46 13.22 -11.59
C PHE A 400 13.60 13.92 -10.84
N ILE A 401 13.27 14.76 -9.87
CA ILE A 401 14.22 15.62 -9.16
C ILE A 401 13.93 15.55 -7.66
N ARG A 402 14.95 15.23 -6.85
CA ARG A 402 14.90 15.27 -5.38
C ARG A 402 15.80 16.35 -4.84
N SER A 403 15.37 16.95 -3.73
CA SER A 403 16.20 17.90 -2.98
C SER A 403 15.66 18.07 -1.57
N GLY A 404 16.48 17.76 -0.55
CA GLY A 404 16.02 17.75 0.83
C GLY A 404 14.89 16.74 1.01
N LYS A 405 13.74 17.18 1.50
CA LYS A 405 12.53 16.36 1.67
C LYS A 405 11.61 16.35 0.44
N ALA A 406 11.96 17.10 -0.61
CA ALA A 406 11.09 17.27 -1.77
C ALA A 406 11.36 16.24 -2.88
N PHE A 407 10.28 15.85 -3.55
CA PHE A 407 10.30 15.15 -4.84
C PHE A 407 9.48 15.95 -5.86
N LEU A 408 10.01 16.06 -7.08
CA LEU A 408 9.36 16.70 -8.22
C LEU A 408 9.44 15.77 -9.43
N ALA A 409 8.29 15.43 -10.01
CA ALA A 409 8.20 14.89 -11.37
C ALA A 409 7.63 15.95 -12.31
N ALA A 410 8.17 16.08 -13.52
CA ALA A 410 7.64 16.97 -14.54
C ALA A 410 7.73 16.32 -15.91
N LYS A 411 6.72 16.54 -16.77
CA LYS A 411 6.66 15.96 -18.11
C LYS A 411 6.53 17.02 -19.20
N GLY A 412 7.13 16.75 -20.35
CA GLY A 412 6.82 17.35 -21.64
C GLY A 412 5.90 16.41 -22.41
N GLY A 413 6.39 15.86 -23.52
CA GLY A 413 5.71 14.80 -24.25
C GLY A 413 4.73 15.29 -25.30
N ASN A 414 3.71 14.48 -25.59
CA ASN A 414 2.62 14.83 -26.51
C ASN A 414 1.28 14.23 -26.08
N ASN A 415 0.18 14.81 -26.57
CA ASN A 415 -1.17 14.39 -26.20
C ASN A 415 -1.67 13.13 -26.95
N LEU A 416 -0.79 12.27 -27.49
CA LEU A 416 -1.10 10.93 -28.03
C LEU A 416 -0.18 9.84 -27.44
N GLU A 417 0.41 10.07 -26.27
CA GLU A 417 1.09 9.01 -25.53
C GLU A 417 0.11 7.86 -25.19
N ARG A 418 0.65 6.70 -24.82
CA ARG A 418 -0.20 5.56 -24.45
C ARG A 418 -0.88 5.85 -23.12
N HIS A 419 -2.17 5.51 -22.98
CA HIS A 419 -2.95 5.82 -21.77
C HIS A 419 -2.93 7.32 -21.38
N ASN A 420 -2.75 8.19 -22.36
CA ASN A 420 -2.46 9.61 -22.15
C ASN A 420 -3.62 10.46 -21.61
N HIS A 421 -3.24 11.58 -20.99
CA HIS A 421 -4.07 12.70 -20.54
C HIS A 421 -3.66 13.99 -21.31
N ASN A 422 -4.47 15.04 -21.33
CA ASN A 422 -4.05 16.30 -21.95
C ASN A 422 -3.18 17.12 -20.98
N ASP A 423 -1.99 16.62 -20.67
CA ASP A 423 -1.17 17.02 -19.52
C ASP A 423 0.26 17.45 -19.91
N VAL A 424 0.52 17.81 -21.17
CA VAL A 424 1.85 18.23 -21.66
C VAL A 424 2.33 19.45 -20.89
N GLY A 425 3.43 19.30 -20.15
CA GLY A 425 4.00 20.34 -19.30
C GLY A 425 3.65 20.22 -17.83
N SER A 426 2.79 19.29 -17.42
CA SER A 426 2.33 19.12 -16.03
C SER A 426 3.48 18.69 -15.10
N CYS A 427 3.24 18.79 -13.79
CA CYS A 427 4.17 18.34 -12.76
C CYS A 427 3.44 17.71 -11.57
N ILE A 428 4.18 16.95 -10.78
CA ILE A 428 3.79 16.39 -9.49
C ILE A 428 4.85 16.83 -8.48
N TYR A 429 4.45 17.33 -7.32
CA TYR A 429 5.35 17.82 -6.28
C TYR A 429 4.93 17.27 -4.91
N PHE A 430 5.87 16.63 -4.22
CA PHE A 430 5.70 16.09 -2.88
C PHE A 430 6.74 16.72 -1.95
N TYR A 431 6.37 16.91 -0.69
CA TYR A 431 7.28 17.36 0.35
C TYR A 431 7.12 16.46 1.57
N ASP A 432 8.23 15.84 2.01
CA ASP A 432 8.26 14.87 3.11
C ASP A 432 7.28 13.71 2.90
N CYS A 433 7.27 13.16 1.68
CA CYS A 433 6.33 12.12 1.20
C CYS A 433 4.84 12.49 1.30
N ALA A 434 4.49 13.75 1.60
CA ALA A 434 3.12 14.24 1.54
C ALA A 434 2.83 14.85 0.15
N PRO A 435 1.67 14.56 -0.45
CA PRO A 435 1.27 15.18 -1.71
C PRO A 435 1.09 16.70 -1.54
N VAL A 436 1.57 17.47 -2.53
CA VAL A 436 1.37 18.93 -2.58
C VAL A 436 0.71 19.30 -3.90
N LEU A 437 1.35 18.98 -5.02
CA LEU A 437 0.73 19.01 -6.35
C LEU A 437 0.64 17.58 -6.86
N ILE A 438 -0.54 17.16 -7.27
CA ILE A 438 -0.78 15.78 -7.69
C ILE A 438 -1.26 15.71 -9.13
N ASP A 439 -1.22 14.51 -9.67
CA ASP A 439 -2.06 14.11 -10.79
C ASP A 439 -3.20 13.23 -10.27
N ALA A 440 -4.42 13.40 -10.77
CA ALA A 440 -5.55 12.57 -10.33
C ALA A 440 -5.35 11.08 -10.68
N GLY A 441 -4.65 10.81 -11.79
CA GLY A 441 -4.48 9.48 -12.37
C GLY A 441 -5.76 8.94 -13.01
N VAL A 442 -5.93 7.62 -12.99
CA VAL A 442 -7.03 6.95 -13.69
C VAL A 442 -8.31 6.78 -12.85
N GLY A 443 -9.45 7.08 -13.48
CA GLY A 443 -10.80 6.79 -12.96
C GLY A 443 -11.30 5.38 -13.30
N THR A 444 -12.62 5.16 -13.18
CA THR A 444 -13.24 3.89 -13.60
C THR A 444 -13.31 3.80 -15.12
N TYR A 445 -12.94 2.64 -15.69
CA TYR A 445 -13.03 2.41 -17.12
C TYR A 445 -14.44 2.11 -17.58
N THR A 446 -14.90 2.87 -18.57
CA THR A 446 -16.16 2.67 -19.28
C THR A 446 -15.88 2.63 -20.78
N ARG A 447 -16.89 2.30 -21.60
CA ARG A 447 -16.77 2.37 -23.07
C ARG A 447 -16.23 3.71 -23.58
N ASP A 448 -16.61 4.82 -22.95
CA ASP A 448 -16.14 6.17 -23.31
C ASP A 448 -14.63 6.33 -23.11
N THR A 449 -14.00 5.59 -22.18
CA THR A 449 -12.57 5.69 -21.90
C THR A 449 -11.68 5.28 -23.08
N PHE A 450 -12.17 4.42 -23.98
CA PHE A 450 -11.42 3.91 -25.13
C PHE A 450 -11.85 4.52 -26.47
N GLY A 451 -12.82 5.44 -26.44
CA GLY A 451 -13.34 6.15 -27.60
C GLY A 451 -13.04 7.64 -27.56
N SER A 452 -13.67 8.41 -28.46
CA SER A 452 -13.56 9.87 -28.50
C SER A 452 -14.12 10.56 -27.24
N GLY A 453 -14.92 9.84 -26.44
CA GLY A 453 -15.43 10.32 -25.15
C GLY A 453 -14.37 10.47 -24.06
N ARG A 454 -13.18 9.87 -24.21
CA ARG A 454 -12.10 9.89 -23.20
C ARG A 454 -11.79 11.30 -22.70
N PHE A 455 -11.69 12.26 -23.61
CA PHE A 455 -11.31 13.65 -23.34
C PHE A 455 -12.46 14.51 -22.77
N ARG A 456 -13.66 13.94 -22.57
CA ARG A 456 -14.73 14.55 -21.77
C ARG A 456 -14.58 14.28 -20.28
N ASN A 457 -13.77 13.30 -19.90
CA ASN A 457 -13.50 13.00 -18.50
C ASN A 457 -12.66 14.13 -17.90
N TRP A 458 -13.14 14.73 -16.82
CA TRP A 458 -12.49 15.89 -16.20
C TRP A 458 -11.03 15.62 -15.84
N PHE A 459 -10.70 14.41 -15.38
CA PHE A 459 -9.34 14.03 -14.96
C PHE A 459 -8.37 13.77 -16.12
N ILE A 460 -8.84 13.84 -17.37
CA ILE A 460 -8.04 13.78 -18.59
C ILE A 460 -7.80 15.19 -19.16
N GLN A 461 -8.61 16.17 -18.76
CA GLN A 461 -8.60 17.52 -19.32
C GLN A 461 -7.53 18.38 -18.68
N SER A 462 -6.79 19.15 -19.49
CA SER A 462 -5.69 20.02 -19.03
C SER A 462 -6.07 20.97 -17.88
N GLY A 463 -7.33 21.41 -17.84
CA GLY A 463 -7.87 22.27 -16.80
C GLY A 463 -7.93 21.61 -15.41
N TRP A 464 -7.73 20.31 -15.30
CA TRP A 464 -7.62 19.58 -14.03
C TRP A 464 -6.22 18.99 -13.78
N HIS A 465 -5.23 19.39 -14.58
CA HIS A 465 -3.81 19.15 -14.32
C HIS A 465 -3.12 20.45 -13.84
N ASN A 466 -1.83 20.34 -13.48
CA ASN A 466 -1.01 21.47 -13.01
C ASN A 466 -0.54 22.34 -14.18
N LEU A 467 -1.49 22.89 -14.94
CA LEU A 467 -1.31 23.53 -16.24
C LEU A 467 -2.10 24.83 -16.40
N PRO A 468 -1.73 25.69 -17.36
CA PRO A 468 -2.49 26.90 -17.64
C PRO A 468 -3.69 26.65 -18.56
N VAL A 469 -4.75 27.43 -18.37
CA VAL A 469 -5.74 27.73 -19.42
C VAL A 469 -5.31 29.04 -20.06
N VAL A 470 -5.02 29.00 -21.36
CA VAL A 470 -4.41 30.12 -22.07
C VAL A 470 -5.46 30.75 -22.97
N ASN A 471 -5.73 32.05 -22.77
CA ASN A 471 -6.75 32.76 -23.54
C ASN A 471 -8.14 32.07 -23.51
N GLY A 472 -8.46 31.37 -22.42
CA GLY A 472 -9.69 30.57 -22.27
C GLY A 472 -9.70 29.24 -23.05
N CYS A 473 -8.55 28.76 -23.51
CA CYS A 473 -8.39 27.50 -24.21
C CYS A 473 -7.57 26.50 -23.39
N GLU A 474 -8.02 25.26 -23.41
CA GLU A 474 -7.33 24.08 -22.88
C GLU A 474 -6.45 23.41 -23.96
N GLN A 475 -5.63 22.45 -23.56
CA GLN A 475 -4.88 21.62 -24.50
C GLN A 475 -5.79 20.63 -25.25
N GLU A 476 -5.41 20.30 -26.48
CA GLU A 476 -6.17 19.37 -27.33
C GLU A 476 -5.48 18.01 -27.49
N PHE A 477 -6.27 17.00 -27.82
CA PHE A 477 -5.81 15.62 -28.01
C PHE A 477 -5.15 15.42 -29.37
N GLY A 478 -4.00 14.74 -29.40
CA GLY A 478 -3.34 14.31 -30.63
C GLY A 478 -1.82 14.44 -30.59
N ALA A 479 -1.13 13.76 -31.51
CA ALA A 479 0.34 13.71 -31.53
C ALA A 479 0.97 15.05 -31.92
N ASP A 480 0.23 15.89 -32.65
CA ASP A 480 0.67 17.23 -33.03
C ASP A 480 0.61 18.20 -31.85
N TYR A 481 -0.22 17.90 -30.84
CA TYR A 481 -0.31 18.68 -29.61
C TYR A 481 0.79 18.26 -28.64
N LYS A 482 1.96 18.89 -28.77
CA LYS A 482 3.20 18.46 -28.11
C LYS A 482 4.07 19.58 -27.59
N ALA A 483 4.93 19.20 -26.65
CA ALA A 483 5.99 20.05 -26.14
C ALA A 483 7.14 20.21 -27.14
N THR A 484 7.87 21.32 -27.03
CA THR A 484 9.14 21.54 -27.73
C THR A 484 10.21 22.06 -26.80
N GLY A 485 11.49 21.77 -27.10
CA GLY A 485 12.62 22.29 -26.33
C GLY A 485 12.68 21.80 -24.87
N SER A 486 12.11 20.64 -24.58
CA SER A 486 12.16 20.00 -23.25
C SER A 486 13.61 19.72 -22.85
N ASN A 487 13.98 20.12 -21.63
CA ASN A 487 15.33 19.96 -21.10
C ASN A 487 15.32 19.93 -19.57
N ALA A 488 16.20 19.11 -18.99
CA ALA A 488 16.42 19.02 -17.56
C ALA A 488 17.89 19.29 -17.19
N SER A 489 18.11 19.94 -16.05
CA SER A 489 19.45 20.29 -15.55
C SER A 489 19.62 19.86 -14.10
N LYS A 490 20.55 18.93 -13.87
CA LYS A 490 20.93 18.44 -12.54
C LYS A 490 21.50 19.54 -11.66
N CYS A 491 22.44 20.35 -12.18
CA CYS A 491 23.09 21.41 -11.40
C CYS A 491 22.10 22.50 -10.94
N MET A 492 21.10 22.80 -11.78
CA MET A 492 20.05 23.76 -11.44
C MET A 492 18.85 23.12 -10.73
N ARG A 493 18.77 21.78 -10.64
CA ARG A 493 17.57 21.02 -10.19
C ARG A 493 16.31 21.51 -10.90
N ARG A 494 16.36 21.54 -12.24
CA ARG A 494 15.37 22.24 -13.05
C ARG A 494 14.92 21.42 -14.25
N PHE A 495 13.61 21.39 -14.51
CA PHE A 495 13.02 21.01 -15.79
C PHE A 495 12.44 22.24 -16.50
N THR A 496 12.46 22.27 -17.83
CA THR A 496 11.81 23.30 -18.62
C THR A 496 11.32 22.73 -19.95
N THR A 497 10.20 23.24 -20.43
CA THR A 497 9.62 22.87 -21.73
C THR A 497 8.75 24.01 -22.26
N ASP A 498 8.60 24.09 -23.59
CA ASP A 498 7.67 25.00 -24.25
C ASP A 498 6.41 24.24 -24.69
N ILE A 499 5.27 24.62 -24.13
CA ILE A 499 3.99 23.91 -24.28
C ILE A 499 3.06 24.57 -25.29
N ALA A 500 3.53 25.60 -26.03
CA ALA A 500 2.68 26.30 -26.99
C ALA A 500 2.02 25.35 -28.01
N GLY A 501 2.77 24.35 -28.48
CA GLY A 501 2.28 23.36 -29.44
C GLY A 501 1.18 22.45 -28.90
N ALA A 502 0.93 22.40 -27.59
CA ALA A 502 -0.13 21.58 -27.01
C ALA A 502 -1.52 22.25 -27.03
N TYR A 503 -1.58 23.54 -27.38
CA TYR A 503 -2.83 24.31 -27.45
C TYR A 503 -3.31 24.47 -28.89
N PRO A 504 -4.63 24.60 -29.12
CA PRO A 504 -5.15 24.88 -30.44
C PRO A 504 -4.77 26.28 -30.94
N ASP A 505 -4.80 26.48 -32.25
CA ASP A 505 -4.52 27.77 -32.89
C ASP A 505 -5.37 28.92 -32.34
N SER A 506 -6.61 28.62 -31.91
CA SER A 506 -7.54 29.57 -31.29
C SER A 506 -7.03 30.15 -29.96
N ALA A 507 -6.14 29.45 -29.27
CA ALA A 507 -5.46 29.95 -28.07
C ALA A 507 -4.43 31.04 -28.40
N GLY A 508 -3.94 31.09 -29.65
CA GLY A 508 -3.00 32.10 -30.14
C GLY A 508 -1.63 32.05 -29.48
N VAL A 509 -1.16 30.89 -29.02
CA VAL A 509 0.09 30.76 -28.26
C VAL A 509 1.30 30.71 -29.19
N LYS A 510 2.16 31.74 -29.19
CA LYS A 510 3.43 31.73 -29.94
C LYS A 510 4.54 31.01 -29.19
N SER A 511 4.59 31.18 -27.87
CA SER A 511 5.48 30.45 -26.98
C SER A 511 4.90 30.46 -25.58
N TRP A 512 4.99 29.34 -24.87
CA TRP A 512 4.65 29.26 -23.45
C TRP A 512 5.65 28.34 -22.77
N ARG A 513 6.74 28.93 -22.27
CA ARG A 513 7.80 28.17 -21.60
C ARG A 513 7.51 28.07 -20.11
N VAL A 514 7.29 26.85 -19.64
CA VAL A 514 7.22 26.53 -18.21
C VAL A 514 8.58 26.01 -17.71
N SER A 515 8.91 26.33 -16.46
CA SER A 515 10.10 25.81 -15.80
C SER A 515 9.82 25.56 -14.32
N TYR A 516 10.20 24.36 -13.87
CA TYR A 516 10.10 23.91 -12.49
C TYR A 516 11.50 23.81 -11.90
N ARG A 517 11.76 24.43 -10.76
CA ARG A 517 13.06 24.39 -10.08
C ARG A 517 12.94 24.09 -8.60
N LEU A 518 13.67 23.10 -8.10
CA LEU A 518 13.85 22.87 -6.67
C LEU A 518 15.09 23.60 -6.12
N ASP A 519 14.93 24.24 -4.96
CA ASP A 519 16.05 24.73 -4.16
C ASP A 519 16.63 23.64 -3.24
N ARG A 520 17.70 23.95 -2.52
CA ARG A 520 18.41 22.99 -1.64
C ARG A 520 17.60 22.56 -0.41
N LYS A 521 16.60 23.34 0.01
CA LYS A 521 15.73 23.04 1.15
C LYS A 521 14.45 22.31 0.72
N GLY A 522 14.26 22.12 -0.58
CA GLY A 522 13.09 21.45 -1.15
C GLY A 522 11.97 22.39 -1.57
N GLY A 523 12.15 23.72 -1.47
CA GLY A 523 11.19 24.67 -2.02
C GLY A 523 11.17 24.65 -3.54
N MET A 524 9.99 24.76 -4.15
CA MET A 524 9.81 24.76 -5.59
C MET A 524 9.51 26.17 -6.13
N THR A 525 10.03 26.50 -7.30
CA THR A 525 9.60 27.66 -8.08
C THR A 525 9.11 27.20 -9.44
N ILE A 526 7.88 27.60 -9.78
CA ILE A 526 7.31 27.47 -11.12
C ILE A 526 7.41 28.83 -11.80
N LYS A 527 7.97 28.85 -13.01
CA LYS A 527 8.08 30.06 -13.83
C LYS A 527 7.46 29.81 -15.20
N HIS A 528 6.47 30.61 -15.56
CA HIS A 528 5.93 30.65 -16.92
C HIS A 528 6.44 31.90 -17.62
N LYS A 529 6.89 31.77 -18.87
CA LYS A 529 7.21 32.89 -19.76
C LYS A 529 6.46 32.68 -21.06
N PHE A 530 5.59 33.63 -21.41
CA PHE A 530 4.66 33.45 -22.53
C PHE A 530 4.63 34.64 -23.47
N LEU A 531 4.24 34.34 -24.70
CA LEU A 531 3.96 35.27 -25.79
C LEU A 531 2.77 34.71 -26.59
N LEU A 532 1.74 35.52 -26.73
CA LEU A 532 0.53 35.24 -27.50
C LEU A 532 0.50 36.15 -28.73
N GLU A 533 -0.10 35.66 -29.81
CA GLU A 533 -0.42 36.46 -30.99
C GLU A 533 -1.45 37.53 -30.67
N ASN A 534 -2.56 37.11 -30.08
CA ASN A 534 -3.66 37.95 -29.63
C ASN A 534 -4.11 37.46 -28.26
N ALA A 535 -4.42 38.38 -27.35
CA ALA A 535 -4.95 38.05 -26.03
C ALA A 535 -6.37 38.62 -25.92
N GLY A 536 -7.37 37.75 -25.78
CA GLY A 536 -8.79 38.11 -25.67
C GLY A 536 -9.37 37.83 -24.28
N LYS A 537 -8.79 36.90 -23.53
CA LYS A 537 -9.19 36.54 -22.16
C LYS A 537 -7.96 36.48 -21.25
N PRO A 538 -8.14 36.68 -19.93
CA PRO A 538 -7.06 36.45 -18.98
C PRO A 538 -6.59 35.00 -18.99
N ASN A 539 -5.31 34.79 -18.67
CA ASN A 539 -4.78 33.45 -18.49
C ASN A 539 -5.07 32.96 -17.07
N GLU A 540 -5.21 31.65 -16.89
CA GLU A 540 -5.40 31.01 -15.60
C GLU A 540 -4.31 29.97 -15.39
N LEU A 541 -3.77 29.86 -14.17
CA LEU A 541 -2.89 28.76 -13.78
C LEU A 541 -3.66 27.84 -12.82
N HIS A 542 -3.80 26.57 -13.17
CA HIS A 542 -4.46 25.58 -12.31
C HIS A 542 -3.44 24.71 -11.58
N PHE A 543 -3.77 24.37 -10.34
CA PHE A 543 -3.01 23.44 -9.50
C PHE A 543 -3.98 22.48 -8.81
N LEU A 544 -3.71 21.18 -8.91
CA LEU A 544 -4.52 20.12 -8.30
C LEU A 544 -3.93 19.71 -6.95
N LEU A 545 -4.76 19.77 -5.91
CA LEU A 545 -4.39 19.63 -4.50
C LEU A 545 -5.26 18.56 -3.83
N THR A 546 -4.71 17.86 -2.84
CA THR A 546 -5.43 16.87 -2.01
C THR A 546 -6.23 17.50 -0.88
N ASP A 547 -5.70 18.58 -0.32
CA ASP A 547 -6.23 19.20 0.89
C ASP A 547 -6.86 20.56 0.61
N GLU A 548 -7.85 20.92 1.43
CA GLU A 548 -8.51 22.21 1.34
C GLU A 548 -7.51 23.35 1.65
N PRO A 549 -7.24 24.26 0.70
CA PRO A 549 -6.29 25.34 0.92
C PRO A 549 -6.93 26.51 1.68
N VAL A 550 -6.13 27.20 2.50
CA VAL A 550 -6.52 28.50 3.07
C VAL A 550 -5.94 29.63 2.20
N ILE A 551 -6.81 30.37 1.51
CA ILE A 551 -6.41 31.52 0.69
C ILE A 551 -6.26 32.77 1.56
N GLN A 552 -5.13 33.46 1.36
CA GLN A 552 -4.83 34.79 1.86
C GLN A 552 -4.27 35.64 0.71
N GLU A 553 -4.16 36.95 0.91
CA GLU A 553 -3.59 37.83 -0.11
C GLU A 553 -2.12 37.44 -0.42
N GLY A 554 -1.87 37.04 -1.68
CA GLY A 554 -0.53 36.63 -2.15
C GLY A 554 0.00 35.31 -1.59
N ARG A 555 -0.81 34.56 -0.83
CA ARG A 555 -0.42 33.30 -0.19
C ARG A 555 -1.60 32.31 -0.12
N VAL A 556 -1.35 31.06 -0.46
CA VAL A 556 -2.22 29.93 -0.13
C VAL A 556 -1.48 29.01 0.82
N THR A 557 -2.06 28.68 1.96
CA THR A 557 -1.45 27.77 2.95
C THR A 557 -2.09 26.39 2.81
N LEU A 558 -1.27 25.34 2.75
CA LEU A 558 -1.72 23.96 2.66
C LEU A 558 -1.48 23.21 3.99
N PRO A 559 -2.39 22.30 4.38
CA PRO A 559 -2.17 21.41 5.53
C PRO A 559 -0.89 20.57 5.46
N SER A 560 -0.36 20.32 4.26
CA SER A 560 0.92 19.63 4.03
C SER A 560 2.15 20.40 4.55
N GLY A 561 1.98 21.61 5.10
CA GLY A 561 3.08 22.44 5.60
C GLY A 561 3.86 23.12 4.47
N VAL A 562 3.21 23.38 3.33
CA VAL A 562 3.76 24.13 2.21
C VAL A 562 2.85 25.31 1.90
N SER A 563 3.44 26.50 1.85
CA SER A 563 2.77 27.72 1.39
C SER A 563 3.04 27.96 -0.10
N ILE A 564 1.99 28.24 -0.87
CA ILE A 564 2.07 28.71 -2.26
C ILE A 564 2.03 30.23 -2.27
N LEU A 565 3.09 30.87 -2.76
CA LEU A 565 3.23 32.33 -2.85
C LEU A 565 3.09 32.78 -4.29
N PHE A 566 2.27 33.81 -4.50
CA PHE A 566 2.02 34.44 -5.80
C PHE A 566 1.96 35.97 -5.64
N ASP A 567 1.98 36.70 -6.75
CA ASP A 567 1.84 38.16 -6.74
C ASP A 567 0.36 38.55 -6.73
N PRO A 568 -0.16 39.14 -5.64
CA PRO A 568 -1.57 39.52 -5.54
C PRO A 568 -1.96 40.69 -6.47
N GLN A 569 -0.99 41.43 -7.02
CA GLN A 569 -1.27 42.45 -8.04
C GLN A 569 -1.47 41.84 -9.43
N THR A 570 -0.99 40.62 -9.64
CA THR A 570 -1.12 39.91 -10.92
C THR A 570 -2.26 38.91 -10.88
N PHE A 571 -2.52 38.24 -9.74
CA PHE A 571 -3.45 37.12 -9.67
C PHE A 571 -4.52 37.29 -8.61
N THR A 572 -5.74 36.86 -8.96
CA THR A 572 -6.79 36.51 -8.02
C THR A 572 -6.83 35.00 -7.86
N ALA A 573 -6.83 34.51 -6.62
CA ALA A 573 -6.91 33.07 -6.32
C ALA A 573 -8.36 32.63 -6.07
N SER A 574 -8.75 31.48 -6.59
CA SER A 574 -10.02 30.81 -6.31
C SER A 574 -9.84 29.29 -6.16
N ILE A 575 -10.77 28.63 -5.49
CA ILE A 575 -10.74 27.18 -5.28
C ILE A 575 -12.04 26.57 -5.80
N GLU A 576 -11.91 25.48 -6.55
CA GLU A 576 -13.01 24.59 -6.88
C GLU A 576 -12.82 23.23 -6.20
N LYS A 577 -13.84 22.77 -5.48
CA LYS A 577 -13.86 21.45 -4.83
C LYS A 577 -14.50 20.41 -5.76
N LYS A 578 -13.78 19.33 -6.03
CA LYS A 578 -14.28 18.16 -6.76
C LYS A 578 -14.63 17.06 -5.78
N CYS A 579 -15.92 16.69 -5.70
CA CYS A 579 -16.35 15.54 -4.90
C CYS A 579 -15.90 14.23 -5.57
N LEU A 580 -15.30 13.33 -4.79
CA LEU A 580 -14.86 12.01 -5.23
C LEU A 580 -15.69 10.86 -4.67
N LYS A 581 -16.69 11.11 -3.82
CA LYS A 581 -17.54 10.06 -3.24
C LYS A 581 -18.17 9.20 -4.34
N GLY A 582 -17.98 7.89 -4.23
CA GLY A 582 -18.46 6.91 -5.22
C GLY A 582 -17.64 6.83 -6.52
N LEU A 583 -16.54 7.60 -6.65
CA LEU A 583 -15.60 7.48 -7.76
C LEU A 583 -14.40 6.61 -7.36
N GLY A 584 -13.81 5.89 -8.32
CA GLY A 584 -12.63 5.04 -8.11
C GLY A 584 -11.35 5.74 -7.64
N PHE A 585 -11.41 7.07 -7.43
CA PHE A 585 -10.35 7.90 -6.86
C PHE A 585 -10.41 7.97 -5.33
N SER A 586 -11.58 7.78 -4.72
CA SER A 586 -11.80 8.02 -3.29
C SER A 586 -10.89 7.20 -2.37
N PRO A 587 -10.60 5.91 -2.63
CA PRO A 587 -9.65 5.14 -1.83
C PRO A 587 -8.21 5.68 -1.83
N ARG A 588 -7.87 6.58 -2.77
CA ARG A 588 -6.50 7.09 -2.98
C ARG A 588 -6.33 8.51 -2.48
N TRP A 589 -7.34 9.36 -2.74
CA TRP A 589 -7.29 10.80 -2.49
C TRP A 589 -8.28 11.27 -1.42
N GLY A 590 -9.10 10.38 -0.87
CA GLY A 590 -10.18 10.73 0.04
C GLY A 590 -11.44 11.22 -0.67
N ASP A 591 -12.29 11.93 0.06
CA ASP A 591 -13.63 12.31 -0.43
C ASP A 591 -13.65 13.46 -1.45
N ALA A 592 -12.54 14.19 -1.61
CA ALA A 592 -12.48 15.33 -2.50
C ALA A 592 -11.06 15.65 -2.99
N LEU A 593 -11.00 16.36 -4.11
CA LEU A 593 -9.81 17.08 -4.59
C LEU A 593 -10.13 18.56 -4.73
N TYR A 594 -9.11 19.39 -4.75
CA TYR A 594 -9.24 20.84 -4.82
C TYR A 594 -8.40 21.39 -5.97
N ARG A 595 -9.04 22.13 -6.88
CA ARG A 595 -8.36 22.87 -7.94
C ARG A 595 -8.19 24.32 -7.49
N LEU A 596 -6.95 24.73 -7.25
CA LEU A 596 -6.57 26.13 -7.07
C LEU A 596 -6.39 26.77 -8.44
N SER A 597 -7.09 27.86 -8.70
CA SER A 597 -6.94 28.68 -9.90
C SER A 597 -6.34 30.03 -9.55
N LEU A 598 -5.27 30.42 -10.24
CA LEU A 598 -4.71 31.77 -10.21
C LEU A 598 -5.04 32.46 -11.55
N THR A 599 -6.04 33.32 -11.55
CA THR A 599 -6.51 34.06 -12.73
C THR A 599 -5.79 35.41 -12.83
N ASP A 600 -5.13 35.69 -13.96
CA ASP A 600 -4.49 36.99 -14.18
C ASP A 600 -5.57 38.09 -14.11
N SER A 601 -5.31 39.15 -13.35
CA SER A 601 -6.22 40.29 -13.25
C SER A 601 -6.26 41.13 -14.54
N GLN A 602 -5.38 40.85 -15.50
CA GLN A 602 -5.26 41.55 -16.78
C GLN A 602 -5.21 40.59 -17.98
N VAL A 603 -5.69 41.07 -19.13
CA VAL A 603 -5.48 40.39 -20.42
C VAL A 603 -4.10 40.78 -20.95
N ARG A 604 -3.17 39.83 -21.04
CA ARG A 604 -1.77 40.07 -21.44
C ARG A 604 -1.38 39.20 -22.64
N SER A 605 -0.76 39.83 -23.64
CA SER A 605 -0.16 39.10 -24.78
C SER A 605 1.28 38.64 -24.52
N LYS A 606 1.95 39.14 -23.49
CA LYS A 606 3.28 38.68 -23.08
C LYS A 606 3.50 38.88 -21.60
N GLY A 607 4.28 38.01 -20.98
CA GLY A 607 4.55 38.15 -19.56
C GLY A 607 5.46 37.09 -18.98
N THR A 608 5.63 37.18 -17.66
CA THR A 608 6.29 36.15 -16.86
C THR A 608 5.55 36.00 -15.55
N TYR A 609 5.09 34.79 -15.27
CA TYR A 609 4.50 34.44 -13.98
C TYR A 609 5.51 33.66 -13.15
N LYS A 610 5.48 33.86 -11.83
CA LYS A 610 6.35 33.16 -10.89
C LYS A 610 5.57 32.78 -9.64
N ILE A 611 5.42 31.48 -9.42
CA ILE A 611 4.77 30.89 -8.26
C ILE A 611 5.84 30.18 -7.43
N ARG A 612 5.82 30.34 -6.11
CA ARG A 612 6.78 29.67 -5.20
C ARG A 612 6.06 28.80 -4.19
N PHE A 613 6.52 27.56 -4.06
CA PHE A 613 6.09 26.63 -3.03
C PHE A 613 7.19 26.62 -1.98
N VAL A 614 6.87 27.12 -0.80
CA VAL A 614 7.81 27.30 0.29
C VAL A 614 7.37 26.41 1.44
N PRO A 615 8.17 25.39 1.81
CA PRO A 615 7.94 24.65 3.03
C PRO A 615 7.91 25.60 4.21
N ASP A 616 6.86 25.51 5.01
CA ASP A 616 6.74 26.30 6.23
C ASP A 616 7.84 25.86 7.21
N ALA A 617 8.32 26.78 8.03
CA ALA A 617 9.22 26.41 9.11
C ALA A 617 8.44 25.47 10.04
N PRO A 618 8.96 24.28 10.39
CA PRO A 618 8.25 23.38 11.27
C PRO A 618 8.05 24.09 12.62
N GLU A 619 6.82 24.10 13.11
CA GLU A 619 6.50 24.58 14.46
C GLU A 619 7.45 23.93 15.47
N SER A 620 7.98 24.67 16.43
CA SER A 620 8.85 24.07 17.45
C SER A 620 8.05 23.05 18.25
N ILE A 621 8.70 21.97 18.70
CA ILE A 621 8.04 20.97 19.56
C ILE A 621 7.46 21.62 20.82
N ASP A 622 8.09 22.67 21.35
CA ASP A 622 7.61 23.37 22.55
C ASP A 622 6.32 24.16 22.30
N SER A 623 6.23 24.85 21.15
CA SER A 623 5.00 25.53 20.73
C SER A 623 3.88 24.51 20.48
N LEU A 624 4.21 23.43 19.77
CA LEU A 624 3.27 22.38 19.42
C LEU A 624 2.70 21.67 20.66
N THR A 625 3.56 21.27 21.59
CA THR A 625 3.17 20.63 22.86
C THR A 625 2.30 21.57 23.70
N GLY A 626 2.66 22.85 23.81
CA GLY A 626 1.84 23.86 24.49
C GLY A 626 0.45 24.02 23.88
N LYS A 627 0.35 24.05 22.55
CA LYS A 627 -0.94 24.10 21.83
C LYS A 627 -1.80 22.88 22.13
N VAL A 628 -1.21 21.68 22.14
CA VAL A 628 -1.92 20.43 22.45
C VAL A 628 -2.36 20.38 23.91
N ALA A 629 -1.53 20.81 24.86
CA ALA A 629 -1.89 20.85 26.27
C ALA A 629 -3.07 21.79 26.54
N ASN A 630 -3.08 22.98 25.94
CA ASN A 630 -4.22 23.90 26.03
C ASN A 630 -5.49 23.28 25.41
N ARG A 631 -5.36 22.65 24.23
CA ARG A 631 -6.45 21.92 23.57
C ARG A 631 -7.04 20.84 24.49
N ALA A 632 -6.18 20.07 25.15
CA ALA A 632 -6.58 19.00 26.04
C ALA A 632 -7.26 19.52 27.32
N CYS A 633 -6.80 20.64 27.90
CA CYS A 633 -7.46 21.27 29.04
C CYS A 633 -8.90 21.67 28.71
N GLU A 634 -9.12 22.32 27.56
CA GLU A 634 -10.46 22.72 27.12
C GLU A 634 -11.36 21.50 26.84
N GLN A 635 -10.84 20.51 26.10
CA GLN A 635 -11.55 19.26 25.83
C GLN A 635 -11.95 18.55 27.13
N TYR A 636 -11.03 18.40 28.09
CA TYR A 636 -11.29 17.61 29.28
C TYR A 636 -12.17 18.30 30.32
N ALA A 637 -12.15 19.64 30.38
CA ALA A 637 -13.15 20.38 31.14
C ALA A 637 -14.57 20.09 30.61
N LEU A 638 -14.76 20.10 29.29
CA LEU A 638 -16.04 19.73 28.65
C LEU A 638 -16.37 18.25 28.79
N MET A 639 -15.36 17.37 28.88
CA MET A 639 -15.56 15.94 29.13
C MET A 639 -16.09 15.69 30.54
N SER A 640 -15.49 16.30 31.57
CA SER A 640 -15.96 16.12 32.95
C SER A 640 -17.39 16.62 33.13
N SER A 641 -17.77 17.73 32.47
CA SER A 641 -19.13 18.30 32.62
C SER A 641 -20.25 17.39 32.10
N ARG A 642 -19.93 16.39 31.25
CA ARG A 642 -20.92 15.44 30.73
C ARG A 642 -20.91 14.07 31.43
N LEU A 643 -19.88 13.76 32.22
CA LEU A 643 -19.76 12.49 32.94
C LEU A 643 -20.53 12.55 34.27
N SER A 644 -21.12 11.43 34.68
CA SER A 644 -21.66 11.31 36.04
C SER A 644 -20.56 10.95 37.02
N ASP A 645 -20.90 10.92 38.31
CA ASP A 645 -19.96 10.49 39.36
C ASP A 645 -19.61 8.99 39.27
N THR A 646 -20.34 8.22 38.47
CA THR A 646 -20.18 6.77 38.31
C THR A 646 -19.69 6.34 36.93
N THR A 647 -19.50 7.30 36.00
CA THR A 647 -19.05 7.00 34.63
C THR A 647 -17.69 7.60 34.31
N VAL A 648 -17.00 6.90 33.41
CA VAL A 648 -15.71 7.25 32.81
C VAL A 648 -15.84 7.24 31.29
N PRO A 649 -15.05 8.06 30.57
CA PRO A 649 -15.13 8.11 29.11
C PRO A 649 -14.54 6.83 28.52
N ARG A 650 -15.18 6.28 27.48
CA ARG A 650 -14.68 5.09 26.78
C ARG A 650 -14.43 5.31 25.30
N THR A 651 -15.43 5.76 24.54
CA THR A 651 -15.30 5.93 23.08
C THR A 651 -16.54 6.61 22.46
N LEU A 652 -16.66 6.58 21.13
CA LEU A 652 -17.88 6.93 20.37
C LEU A 652 -18.55 5.67 19.81
N LYS A 653 -19.87 5.74 19.64
CA LYS A 653 -20.66 4.74 18.89
C LYS A 653 -20.54 5.00 17.38
N PRO A 654 -20.94 4.03 16.52
CA PRO A 654 -20.93 4.22 15.07
C PRO A 654 -21.76 5.41 14.57
N ASP A 655 -22.77 5.85 15.32
CA ASP A 655 -23.58 7.03 15.00
C ASP A 655 -22.94 8.36 15.45
N GLY A 656 -21.73 8.32 16.01
CA GLY A 656 -21.00 9.48 16.52
C GLY A 656 -21.41 9.92 17.94
N SER A 657 -22.42 9.30 18.54
CA SER A 657 -22.81 9.59 19.93
C SER A 657 -21.81 9.00 20.92
N VAL A 658 -21.71 9.61 22.10
CA VAL A 658 -20.73 9.17 23.10
C VAL A 658 -21.14 7.83 23.73
N LYS A 659 -20.13 6.98 23.97
CA LYS A 659 -20.22 5.74 24.74
C LYS A 659 -19.29 5.85 25.95
N ASP A 660 -19.87 6.11 27.10
CA ASP A 660 -19.17 6.06 28.39
C ASP A 660 -19.24 4.64 28.97
N SER A 661 -18.48 4.39 30.04
CA SER A 661 -18.48 3.13 30.77
C SER A 661 -18.50 3.35 32.28
N GLY A 662 -18.74 2.30 33.04
CA GLY A 662 -18.57 2.32 34.49
C GLY A 662 -17.11 2.13 34.89
N ILE A 663 -16.80 2.32 36.17
CA ILE A 663 -15.42 2.28 36.67
C ILE A 663 -14.75 0.91 36.51
N GLY A 664 -15.50 -0.20 36.48
CA GLY A 664 -14.97 -1.54 36.21
C GLY A 664 -14.47 -1.80 34.78
N TYR A 665 -14.60 -0.82 33.87
CA TYR A 665 -13.99 -0.88 32.54
C TYR A 665 -12.45 -0.90 32.65
N TRP A 666 -11.78 -1.78 31.91
CA TRP A 666 -10.31 -1.92 31.97
C TRP A 666 -9.55 -0.61 31.70
N GLY A 667 -10.12 0.27 30.87
CA GLY A 667 -9.53 1.58 30.55
C GLY A 667 -9.97 2.73 31.45
N SER A 668 -10.56 2.46 32.63
CA SER A 668 -11.11 3.50 33.50
C SER A 668 -10.07 4.42 34.14
N GLY A 669 -8.82 3.96 34.28
CA GLY A 669 -7.71 4.74 34.85
C GLY A 669 -7.10 5.79 33.91
N PHE A 670 -7.33 5.70 32.60
CA PHE A 670 -6.61 6.53 31.63
C PHE A 670 -7.06 8.00 31.65
N TYR A 671 -8.35 8.28 31.84
CA TYR A 671 -8.83 9.67 31.82
C TYR A 671 -8.27 10.51 32.98
N SER A 672 -8.34 9.98 34.20
CA SER A 672 -7.71 10.61 35.36
C SER A 672 -6.19 10.66 35.22
N GLY A 673 -5.58 9.61 34.68
CA GLY A 673 -4.15 9.62 34.34
C GLY A 673 -3.76 10.74 33.37
N SER A 674 -4.56 10.98 32.34
CA SER A 674 -4.33 12.06 31.39
C SER A 674 -4.45 13.44 32.04
N LEU A 675 -5.38 13.61 32.99
CA LEU A 675 -5.48 14.84 33.79
C LEU A 675 -4.23 15.06 34.66
N TRP A 676 -3.67 13.99 35.25
CA TRP A 676 -2.39 14.06 35.96
C TRP A 676 -1.22 14.43 35.04
N MET A 677 -1.16 13.87 33.83
CA MET A 677 -0.19 14.28 32.81
C MET A 677 -0.34 15.76 32.44
N LEU A 678 -1.58 16.25 32.28
CA LEU A 678 -1.86 17.66 31.97
C LEU A 678 -1.49 18.58 33.12
N TYR A 679 -1.75 18.20 34.37
CA TYR A 679 -1.32 18.99 35.52
C TYR A 679 0.20 19.08 35.59
N GLN A 680 0.92 17.96 35.38
CA GLN A 680 2.37 17.97 35.32
C GLN A 680 2.91 18.86 34.18
N PHE A 681 2.14 19.05 33.11
CA PHE A 681 2.50 19.91 31.99
C PHE A 681 2.19 21.39 32.24
N THR A 682 1.02 21.69 32.80
CA THR A 682 0.40 23.04 32.86
C THR A 682 0.48 23.70 34.23
N GLU A 683 0.62 22.92 35.31
CA GLU A 683 0.53 23.36 36.71
C GLU A 683 -0.78 24.10 37.05
N SER A 684 -1.86 23.88 36.28
CA SER A 684 -3.16 24.53 36.50
C SER A 684 -3.87 23.98 37.74
N PRO A 685 -4.29 24.85 38.69
CA PRO A 685 -5.11 24.44 39.83
C PRO A 685 -6.44 23.79 39.44
N GLU A 686 -7.07 24.26 38.36
CA GLU A 686 -8.33 23.73 37.86
C GLU A 686 -8.16 22.30 37.32
N VAL A 687 -7.05 22.03 36.63
CA VAL A 687 -6.71 20.68 36.16
C VAL A 687 -6.39 19.77 37.35
N LEU A 688 -5.71 20.28 38.39
CA LEU A 688 -5.42 19.52 39.61
C LEU A 688 -6.71 19.09 40.34
N ASP A 689 -7.65 20.01 40.54
CA ASP A 689 -8.92 19.71 41.18
C ASP A 689 -9.74 18.70 40.37
N LEU A 690 -9.71 18.83 39.04
CA LEU A 690 -10.34 17.88 38.14
C LEU A 690 -9.67 16.50 38.20
N ALA A 691 -8.34 16.43 38.22
CA ALA A 691 -7.59 15.18 38.35
C ALA A 691 -7.93 14.45 39.66
N ARG A 692 -8.00 15.17 40.79
CA ARG A 692 -8.42 14.61 42.09
C ARG A 692 -9.85 14.08 42.04
N LYS A 693 -10.80 14.87 41.51
CA LYS A 693 -12.22 14.48 41.38
C LYS A 693 -12.38 13.19 40.57
N GLU A 694 -11.76 13.12 39.39
CA GLU A 694 -11.94 11.98 38.49
C GLU A 694 -11.16 10.73 38.97
N THR A 695 -10.06 10.91 39.70
CA THR A 695 -9.36 9.80 40.38
C THR A 695 -10.21 9.19 41.50
N ALA A 696 -10.88 10.03 42.30
CA ALA A 696 -11.71 9.58 43.41
C ALA A 696 -12.87 8.66 42.99
N LYS A 697 -13.35 8.77 41.74
CA LYS A 697 -14.40 7.88 41.21
C LYS A 697 -14.00 6.40 41.20
N LEU A 698 -12.70 6.09 41.14
CA LEU A 698 -12.18 4.73 41.06
C LEU A 698 -11.94 4.09 42.45
N ALA A 699 -12.39 4.72 43.55
CA ALA A 699 -12.15 4.22 44.91
C ALA A 699 -12.64 2.76 45.12
N ASP A 700 -13.77 2.39 44.51
CA ASP A 700 -14.36 1.05 44.63
C ASP A 700 -13.93 0.09 43.49
N ILE A 701 -12.83 0.35 42.79
CA ILE A 701 -12.45 -0.44 41.61
C ILE A 701 -12.25 -1.94 41.91
N LEU A 702 -11.78 -2.28 43.11
CA LEU A 702 -11.57 -3.65 43.57
C LEU A 702 -12.88 -4.40 43.89
N SER A 703 -14.04 -3.73 43.88
CA SER A 703 -15.34 -4.39 44.01
C SER A 703 -15.80 -5.07 42.72
N PHE A 704 -15.09 -4.87 41.60
CA PHE A 704 -15.38 -5.47 40.30
C PHE A 704 -14.56 -6.75 40.09
N PRO A 705 -14.99 -7.66 39.18
CA PRO A 705 -14.23 -8.86 38.87
C PRO A 705 -12.79 -8.54 38.45
N LEU A 706 -11.82 -9.11 39.17
CA LEU A 706 -10.40 -8.85 38.94
C LEU A 706 -9.93 -9.38 37.58
N SER A 707 -9.19 -8.56 36.84
CA SER A 707 -8.35 -8.94 35.71
C SER A 707 -6.92 -8.41 35.91
N HIS A 708 -6.00 -8.73 35.00
CA HIS A 708 -4.67 -8.14 35.02
C HIS A 708 -4.65 -6.63 34.80
N ASP A 709 -5.71 -6.06 34.20
CA ASP A 709 -5.84 -4.65 33.85
C ASP A 709 -5.93 -3.71 35.06
N ILE A 710 -5.98 -4.25 36.28
CA ILE A 710 -5.94 -3.44 37.50
C ILE A 710 -4.67 -2.55 37.55
N GLY A 711 -3.58 -2.96 36.88
CA GLY A 711 -2.40 -2.13 36.66
C GLY A 711 -2.72 -0.86 35.89
N PHE A 712 -3.38 -0.94 34.73
CA PHE A 712 -3.85 0.22 33.98
C PHE A 712 -4.84 1.06 34.79
N GLN A 713 -5.79 0.42 35.49
CA GLN A 713 -6.82 1.13 36.22
C GLN A 713 -6.24 1.94 37.37
N VAL A 714 -5.31 1.37 38.15
CA VAL A 714 -4.80 1.96 39.40
C VAL A 714 -3.49 2.70 39.19
N ASN A 715 -2.52 2.15 38.45
CA ASN A 715 -1.21 2.80 38.31
C ASN A 715 -1.29 4.07 37.45
N CYS A 716 -2.08 4.05 36.37
CA CYS A 716 -2.28 5.25 35.55
C CYS A 716 -3.03 6.36 36.31
N SER A 717 -3.86 6.01 37.30
CA SER A 717 -4.66 6.96 38.08
C SER A 717 -4.02 7.28 39.45
N TYR A 718 -4.27 6.45 40.46
CA TYR A 718 -3.76 6.58 41.83
C TYR A 718 -2.23 6.57 41.88
N GLY A 719 -1.57 5.73 41.06
CA GLY A 719 -0.11 5.68 40.99
C GLY A 719 0.48 7.04 40.58
N ASN A 720 -0.06 7.64 39.51
CA ASN A 720 0.31 8.99 39.08
C ASN A 720 -0.08 10.07 40.10
N ALA A 721 -1.26 9.97 40.72
CA ALA A 721 -1.70 10.90 41.76
C ALA A 721 -0.68 10.96 42.91
N TYR A 722 -0.28 9.80 43.44
CA TYR A 722 0.73 9.73 44.49
C TYR A 722 2.10 10.19 44.01
N ARG A 723 2.56 9.76 42.82
CA ARG A 723 3.85 10.16 42.25
C ARG A 723 3.99 11.68 42.12
N ILE A 724 2.91 12.38 41.79
CA ILE A 724 2.90 13.83 41.55
C ILE A 724 2.66 14.63 42.84
N THR A 725 1.77 14.18 43.71
CA THR A 725 1.32 14.96 44.88
C THR A 725 1.96 14.54 46.21
N GLY A 726 2.41 13.29 46.32
CA GLY A 726 2.86 12.68 47.57
C GLY A 726 1.75 12.43 48.60
N GLU A 727 0.47 12.57 48.23
CA GLU A 727 -0.65 12.44 49.16
C GLU A 727 -0.89 10.97 49.56
N GLU A 728 -0.65 10.65 50.84
CA GLU A 728 -0.71 9.27 51.36
C GLU A 728 -2.08 8.60 51.25
N GLN A 729 -3.16 9.35 51.05
CA GLN A 729 -4.52 8.81 50.88
C GLN A 729 -4.65 7.83 49.69
N TYR A 730 -3.74 7.91 48.72
CA TYR A 730 -3.75 7.03 47.55
C TYR A 730 -3.06 5.68 47.80
N LEU A 731 -2.24 5.56 48.86
CA LEU A 731 -1.41 4.38 49.12
C LEU A 731 -2.20 3.08 49.34
N PRO A 732 -3.28 3.04 50.15
CA PRO A 732 -3.96 1.78 50.45
C PRO A 732 -4.49 1.07 49.20
N LEU A 733 -5.10 1.82 48.27
CA LEU A 733 -5.62 1.24 47.03
C LEU A 733 -4.51 0.73 46.11
N ILE A 734 -3.35 1.41 46.06
CA ILE A 734 -2.18 0.95 45.29
C ILE A 734 -1.67 -0.38 45.86
N GLU A 735 -1.55 -0.48 47.18
CA GLU A 735 -1.09 -1.70 47.87
C GLU A 735 -2.06 -2.87 47.61
N GLU A 736 -3.36 -2.66 47.84
CA GLU A 736 -4.39 -3.68 47.63
C GLU A 736 -4.47 -4.13 46.17
N ALA A 737 -4.37 -3.20 45.22
CA ALA A 737 -4.37 -3.51 43.80
C ALA A 737 -3.14 -4.30 43.36
N ALA A 738 -1.96 -3.95 43.87
CA ALA A 738 -0.73 -4.68 43.58
C ALA A 738 -0.79 -6.10 44.15
N ALA A 739 -1.32 -6.27 45.37
CA ALA A 739 -1.55 -7.59 45.96
C ALA A 739 -2.58 -8.40 45.14
N ALA A 740 -3.67 -7.77 44.68
CA ALA A 740 -4.67 -8.42 43.84
C ALA A 740 -4.09 -8.87 42.49
N LEU A 741 -3.25 -8.06 41.85
CA LEU A 741 -2.55 -8.42 40.62
C LEU A 741 -1.56 -9.57 40.84
N ALA A 742 -0.76 -9.49 41.90
CA ALA A 742 0.19 -10.54 42.28
C ALA A 742 -0.51 -11.88 42.58
N GLY A 743 -1.70 -11.84 43.19
CA GLY A 743 -2.52 -13.03 43.45
C GLY A 743 -2.97 -13.78 42.19
N ARG A 744 -2.83 -13.17 41.00
CA ARG A 744 -3.10 -13.82 39.71
C ARG A 744 -1.91 -14.60 39.17
N PHE A 745 -0.74 -14.52 39.80
CA PHE A 745 0.48 -15.20 39.38
C PHE A 745 0.42 -16.71 39.61
N ASN A 746 0.82 -17.49 38.60
CA ASN A 746 1.03 -18.93 38.73
C ASN A 746 2.53 -19.24 38.61
N PRO A 747 3.19 -19.77 39.66
CA PRO A 747 4.61 -20.09 39.63
C PRO A 747 5.04 -21.14 38.60
N ALA A 748 4.16 -22.08 38.23
CA ALA A 748 4.46 -23.09 37.20
C ALA A 748 4.49 -22.46 35.81
N VAL A 749 3.57 -21.52 35.54
CA VAL A 749 3.55 -20.75 34.28
C VAL A 749 4.63 -19.67 34.29
N GLY A 750 4.92 -19.08 35.45
CA GLY A 750 5.82 -17.95 35.58
C GLY A 750 5.23 -16.63 35.09
N ALA A 751 3.91 -16.48 35.04
CA ALA A 751 3.23 -15.26 34.60
C ALA A 751 1.92 -15.03 35.37
N THR A 752 1.34 -13.85 35.23
CA THR A 752 0.02 -13.49 35.78
C THR A 752 -1.08 -13.77 34.77
N LEU A 753 -2.20 -14.34 35.24
CA LEU A 753 -3.36 -14.67 34.42
C LEU A 753 -4.04 -13.40 33.87
N SER A 754 -4.17 -13.24 32.55
CA SER A 754 -4.75 -12.02 31.96
C SER A 754 -6.26 -11.93 32.19
N TRP A 755 -7.01 -12.97 31.81
CA TRP A 755 -8.46 -13.07 32.02
C TRP A 755 -8.81 -14.39 32.70
N THR A 756 -9.98 -14.48 33.32
CA THR A 756 -10.45 -15.73 33.93
C THR A 756 -10.42 -16.89 32.92
N ALA A 757 -9.99 -18.07 33.37
CA ALA A 757 -9.96 -19.29 32.56
C ALA A 757 -11.36 -19.61 31.98
N GLY A 758 -11.40 -20.17 30.76
CA GLY A 758 -12.66 -20.47 30.08
C GLY A 758 -12.49 -20.53 28.57
N GLU A 759 -13.40 -19.91 27.82
CA GLU A 759 -13.43 -19.95 26.34
C GLU A 759 -12.11 -19.49 25.70
N ARG A 760 -11.36 -18.62 26.37
CA ARG A 760 -10.08 -18.09 25.89
C ARG A 760 -8.88 -18.97 26.24
N GLY A 761 -9.05 -20.01 27.04
CA GLY A 761 -7.96 -20.91 27.39
C GLY A 761 -7.92 -21.30 28.87
N LYS A 762 -6.97 -22.17 29.21
CA LYS A 762 -6.72 -22.59 30.59
C LYS A 762 -6.00 -21.51 31.40
N TYR A 763 -4.99 -20.89 30.81
CA TYR A 763 -4.20 -19.84 31.43
C TYR A 763 -3.72 -18.84 30.37
N PRO A 764 -4.63 -17.99 29.83
CA PRO A 764 -4.29 -17.00 28.82
C PRO A 764 -3.41 -15.86 29.39
N VAL A 765 -2.31 -15.56 28.69
CA VAL A 765 -1.41 -14.43 28.95
C VAL A 765 -1.27 -13.60 27.67
N ILE A 766 -1.63 -12.32 27.74
CA ILE A 766 -1.53 -11.37 26.61
C ILE A 766 -0.33 -10.43 26.74
N ILE A 767 0.17 -9.92 25.61
CA ILE A 767 1.32 -8.99 25.59
C ILE A 767 1.06 -7.68 26.36
N ASP A 768 -0.20 -7.21 26.40
CA ASP A 768 -0.66 -6.04 27.16
C ASP A 768 -0.35 -6.17 28.65
N ASN A 769 -0.23 -7.40 29.15
CA ASN A 769 0.07 -7.67 30.55
C ASN A 769 1.45 -7.15 30.97
N MET A 770 2.38 -6.95 30.02
CA MET A 770 3.67 -6.30 30.27
C MET A 770 3.52 -4.90 30.86
N MET A 771 2.48 -4.18 30.46
CA MET A 771 2.23 -2.81 30.94
C MET A 771 1.79 -2.79 32.41
N ASN A 772 1.09 -3.83 32.84
CA ASN A 772 0.55 -3.93 34.20
C ASN A 772 1.61 -4.31 35.23
N LEU A 773 2.79 -4.79 34.79
CA LEU A 773 3.92 -5.11 35.67
C LEU A 773 4.49 -3.86 36.35
N GLU A 774 4.30 -2.68 35.77
CA GLU A 774 4.75 -1.42 36.37
C GLU A 774 4.10 -1.18 37.75
N LEU A 775 2.85 -1.61 37.95
CA LEU A 775 2.21 -1.54 39.28
C LEU A 775 2.97 -2.39 40.30
N LEU A 776 3.41 -3.59 39.92
CA LEU A 776 4.12 -4.51 40.82
C LEU A 776 5.52 -4.01 41.15
N GLU A 777 6.25 -3.50 40.15
CA GLU A 777 7.56 -2.87 40.36
C GLU A 777 7.44 -1.62 41.24
N TYR A 778 6.47 -0.75 40.93
CA TYR A 778 6.25 0.50 41.65
C TYR A 778 5.85 0.24 43.11
N ALA A 779 4.83 -0.60 43.35
CA ALA A 779 4.40 -0.97 44.69
C ALA A 779 5.48 -1.77 45.45
N GLY A 780 6.22 -2.65 44.76
CA GLY A 780 7.33 -3.40 45.33
C GLY A 780 8.41 -2.48 45.90
N LYS A 781 8.75 -1.40 45.20
CA LYS A 781 9.68 -0.38 45.70
C LYS A 781 9.06 0.47 46.81
N LEU A 782 7.83 0.92 46.60
CA LEU A 782 7.12 1.82 47.51
C LEU A 782 6.90 1.20 48.90
N PHE A 783 6.56 -0.09 48.95
CA PHE A 783 6.28 -0.82 50.18
C PHE A 783 7.41 -1.79 50.59
N SER A 784 8.57 -1.76 49.91
CA SER A 784 9.71 -2.65 50.16
C SER A 784 9.33 -4.14 50.14
N CYS A 785 8.55 -4.55 49.14
CA CYS A 785 8.03 -5.90 48.97
C CYS A 785 8.69 -6.62 47.79
N ASP A 786 9.74 -7.39 48.09
CA ASP A 786 10.56 -8.10 47.08
C ASP A 786 9.78 -9.13 46.26
N SER A 787 8.69 -9.71 46.80
CA SER A 787 7.88 -10.69 46.08
C SER A 787 7.14 -10.08 44.89
N LEU A 788 6.73 -8.81 44.96
CA LEU A 788 6.07 -8.13 43.83
C LEU A 788 7.04 -7.94 42.65
N GLN A 789 8.26 -7.48 42.94
CA GLN A 789 9.33 -7.35 41.93
C GLN A 789 9.72 -8.71 41.35
N THR A 790 9.80 -9.75 42.20
CA THR A 790 10.10 -11.13 41.75
C THR A 790 9.02 -11.65 40.78
N ILE A 791 7.74 -11.39 41.06
CA ILE A 791 6.62 -11.76 40.18
C ILE A 791 6.70 -11.00 38.84
N ALA A 792 6.97 -9.70 38.88
CA ALA A 792 7.10 -8.87 37.68
C ALA A 792 8.25 -9.36 36.77
N VAL A 793 9.43 -9.61 37.35
CA VAL A 793 10.58 -10.17 36.64
C VAL A 793 10.26 -11.55 36.06
N ALA A 794 9.66 -12.45 36.84
CA ALA A 794 9.29 -13.78 36.35
C ALA A 794 8.32 -13.70 35.17
N HIS A 795 7.32 -12.83 35.24
CA HIS A 795 6.39 -12.58 34.13
C HIS A 795 7.14 -12.10 32.90
N ALA A 796 7.97 -11.06 33.02
CA ALA A 796 8.73 -10.50 31.91
C ALA A 796 9.67 -11.54 31.27
N GLU A 797 10.35 -12.37 32.05
CA GLU A 797 11.20 -13.45 31.54
C GLU A 797 10.40 -14.54 30.80
N THR A 798 9.22 -14.90 31.30
CA THR A 798 8.32 -15.85 30.63
C THR A 798 7.82 -15.30 29.30
N THR A 799 7.37 -14.05 29.27
CA THR A 799 6.93 -13.36 28.05
C THR A 799 8.09 -13.25 27.05
N LEU A 800 9.30 -12.91 27.49
CA LEU A 800 10.47 -12.78 26.62
C LEU A 800 10.78 -14.09 25.89
N ARG A 801 10.65 -15.21 26.61
CA ARG A 801 10.94 -16.55 26.09
C ARG A 801 9.92 -17.04 25.06
N ASN A 802 8.65 -16.65 25.23
CA ASN A 802 7.53 -17.35 24.58
C ASN A 802 6.70 -16.48 23.63
N HIS A 803 6.56 -15.17 23.88
CA HIS A 803 5.66 -14.28 23.13
C HIS A 803 6.27 -13.69 21.85
N PHE A 804 7.57 -13.86 21.61
CA PHE A 804 8.24 -13.26 20.45
C PHE A 804 8.58 -14.28 19.36
N ARG A 805 8.34 -13.87 18.12
CA ARG A 805 8.78 -14.54 16.91
C ARG A 805 10.25 -14.18 16.60
N PRO A 806 10.95 -14.95 15.73
CA PRO A 806 12.33 -14.65 15.37
C PRO A 806 12.56 -13.27 14.74
N ASP A 807 11.53 -12.65 14.16
CA ASP A 807 11.58 -11.31 13.57
C ASP A 807 11.26 -10.17 14.56
N ALA A 808 11.24 -10.48 15.87
CA ALA A 808 10.90 -9.60 16.98
C ALA A 808 9.45 -9.11 17.03
N THR A 809 8.55 -9.60 16.16
CA THR A 809 7.12 -9.40 16.35
C THR A 809 6.59 -10.25 17.50
N SER A 810 5.58 -9.77 18.21
CA SER A 810 4.93 -10.52 19.29
C SER A 810 3.63 -11.17 18.83
N TRP A 811 3.33 -12.37 19.33
CA TRP A 811 1.95 -12.87 19.37
C TRP A 811 1.13 -11.99 20.33
N HIS A 812 -0.19 -11.96 20.14
CA HIS A 812 -1.08 -11.30 21.09
C HIS A 812 -1.21 -12.16 22.36
N MET A 813 -1.71 -13.39 22.25
CA MET A 813 -2.04 -14.25 23.39
C MET A 813 -1.35 -15.61 23.30
N LEU A 814 -0.79 -16.05 24.44
CA LEU A 814 -0.38 -17.43 24.66
C LEU A 814 -1.28 -18.06 25.73
N ASP A 815 -1.68 -19.31 25.50
CA ASP A 815 -2.39 -20.13 26.48
C ASP A 815 -1.43 -21.18 27.05
N TYR A 816 -1.38 -21.30 28.37
CA TYR A 816 -0.45 -22.18 29.07
C TYR A 816 -1.18 -23.30 29.79
N ASP A 817 -0.51 -24.44 29.97
CA ASP A 817 -0.96 -25.42 30.95
C ASP A 817 -0.60 -24.94 32.37
N PRO A 818 -1.60 -24.72 33.25
CA PRO A 818 -1.36 -24.14 34.57
C PRO A 818 -0.61 -25.08 35.52
N CYS A 819 -0.46 -26.36 35.19
CA CYS A 819 0.28 -27.32 36.00
C CYS A 819 1.74 -27.43 35.57
N THR A 820 2.03 -27.38 34.26
CA THR A 820 3.39 -27.60 33.72
C THR A 820 4.09 -26.33 33.28
N GLY A 821 3.36 -25.26 32.96
CA GLY A 821 3.90 -24.05 32.35
C GLY A 821 4.19 -24.16 30.85
N GLU A 822 3.80 -25.26 30.20
CA GLU A 822 4.00 -25.43 28.76
C GLU A 822 3.02 -24.57 27.96
N VAL A 823 3.49 -24.03 26.83
CA VAL A 823 2.65 -23.28 25.88
C VAL A 823 1.77 -24.26 25.12
N LEU A 824 0.46 -24.15 25.28
CA LEU A 824 -0.54 -24.97 24.59
C LEU A 824 -0.86 -24.43 23.19
N ARG A 825 -0.97 -23.10 23.05
CA ARG A 825 -1.26 -22.43 21.78
C ARG A 825 -0.82 -20.98 21.79
N ARG A 826 -0.57 -20.45 20.59
CA ARG A 826 -0.25 -19.05 20.29
C ARG A 826 -1.32 -18.55 19.34
N VAL A 827 -2.07 -17.54 19.74
CA VAL A 827 -3.23 -17.07 18.98
C VAL A 827 -3.38 -15.55 19.05
N THR A 828 -4.22 -15.01 18.18
CA THR A 828 -4.66 -13.62 18.22
C THR A 828 -6.07 -13.48 18.80
N VAL A 829 -6.35 -12.31 19.37
CA VAL A 829 -7.70 -11.90 19.78
C VAL A 829 -8.13 -10.62 19.06
N GLN A 830 -7.19 -9.72 18.78
CA GLN A 830 -7.44 -8.39 18.23
C GLN A 830 -6.61 -8.07 16.98
N GLY A 831 -5.69 -8.96 16.57
CA GLY A 831 -4.94 -8.84 15.32
C GLY A 831 -5.64 -9.51 14.15
N TYR A 832 -5.12 -9.31 12.95
CA TYR A 832 -5.63 -9.89 11.72
C TYR A 832 -5.62 -11.42 11.70
N SER A 833 -4.53 -12.05 12.16
CA SER A 833 -4.41 -13.50 12.26
C SER A 833 -3.48 -13.90 13.41
N ASP A 834 -3.41 -15.20 13.74
CA ASP A 834 -2.51 -15.70 14.78
C ASP A 834 -1.04 -15.36 14.50
N ASP A 835 -0.68 -15.26 13.23
CA ASP A 835 0.69 -14.95 12.78
C ASP A 835 0.89 -13.49 12.37
N SER A 836 -0.12 -12.64 12.52
CA SER A 836 0.02 -11.21 12.24
C SER A 836 0.65 -10.43 13.40
N ALA A 837 1.21 -9.27 13.09
CA ALA A 837 1.76 -8.30 14.03
C ALA A 837 0.74 -7.18 14.30
N TRP A 838 -0.20 -7.47 15.21
CA TRP A 838 -1.15 -6.48 15.71
C TRP A 838 -0.45 -5.26 16.30
N ALA A 839 -0.73 -4.05 15.77
CA ALA A 839 0.13 -2.89 15.96
C ALA A 839 0.21 -2.43 17.42
N ARG A 840 -0.92 -2.41 18.13
CA ARG A 840 -0.92 -2.02 19.55
C ARG A 840 -0.26 -3.06 20.44
N GLY A 841 -0.34 -4.35 20.11
CA GLY A 841 0.43 -5.40 20.79
C GLY A 841 1.94 -5.18 20.66
N GLN A 842 2.41 -4.76 19.48
CA GLN A 842 3.82 -4.40 19.28
C GLN A 842 4.20 -3.14 20.06
N ALA A 843 3.27 -2.18 20.19
CA ALA A 843 3.46 -0.97 20.99
C ALA A 843 3.60 -1.31 22.49
N TRP A 844 2.80 -2.25 23.01
CA TRP A 844 2.95 -2.78 24.36
C TRP A 844 4.26 -3.51 24.57
N ALA A 845 4.75 -4.24 23.57
CA ALA A 845 6.04 -4.91 23.65
C ALA A 845 7.20 -3.90 23.82
N ILE A 846 7.33 -2.91 22.94
CA ILE A 846 8.42 -1.92 23.06
C ILE A 846 8.31 -1.12 24.36
N TYR A 847 7.10 -0.69 24.74
CA TYR A 847 6.89 0.06 25.97
C TYR A 847 7.24 -0.80 27.19
N GLY A 848 6.66 -2.00 27.29
CA GLY A 848 6.80 -2.90 28.42
C GLY A 848 8.26 -3.27 28.69
N TYR A 849 9.05 -3.58 27.65
CA TYR A 849 10.47 -3.89 27.84
C TYR A 849 11.34 -2.67 28.12
N SER A 850 11.02 -1.50 27.56
CA SER A 850 11.70 -0.25 27.92
C SER A 850 11.43 0.14 29.38
N MET A 851 10.19 -0.07 29.84
CA MET A 851 9.74 0.13 31.22
C MET A 851 10.43 -0.87 32.16
N MET A 852 10.38 -2.17 31.87
CA MET A 852 11.03 -3.17 32.71
C MET A 852 12.56 -2.97 32.77
N TYR A 853 13.20 -2.49 31.71
CA TYR A 853 14.61 -2.11 31.76
C TYR A 853 14.84 -0.91 32.69
N ARG A 854 14.01 0.14 32.63
CA ARG A 854 14.06 1.25 33.58
C ARG A 854 13.92 0.77 35.02
N GLU A 855 13.00 -0.15 35.29
CA GLU A 855 12.72 -0.62 36.65
C GLU A 855 13.77 -1.58 37.20
N THR A 856 14.42 -2.39 36.36
CA THR A 856 15.29 -3.50 36.81
C THR A 856 16.76 -3.41 36.40
N GLY A 857 17.10 -2.61 35.39
CA GLY A 857 18.45 -2.51 34.82
C GLY A 857 18.93 -3.75 34.04
N ARG A 858 18.05 -4.70 33.74
CA ARG A 858 18.39 -5.98 33.09
C ARG A 858 18.69 -5.83 31.59
N PRO A 859 19.91 -6.14 31.11
CA PRO A 859 20.32 -5.90 29.73
C PRO A 859 19.51 -6.69 28.69
N GLU A 860 18.98 -7.86 29.05
CA GLU A 860 18.10 -8.66 28.19
C GLU A 860 16.80 -7.92 27.81
N TYR A 861 16.26 -7.09 28.71
CA TYR A 861 15.06 -6.30 28.42
C TYR A 861 15.36 -5.14 27.49
N LEU A 862 16.52 -4.47 27.66
CA LEU A 862 16.98 -3.44 26.73
C LEU A 862 17.19 -4.05 25.34
N ALA A 863 17.85 -5.20 25.25
CA ALA A 863 18.08 -5.88 23.98
C ALA A 863 16.76 -6.21 23.25
N GLN A 864 15.75 -6.66 23.99
CA GLN A 864 14.43 -6.91 23.41
C GLN A 864 13.74 -5.61 22.97
N ALA A 865 13.77 -4.55 23.78
CA ALA A 865 13.22 -3.25 23.41
C ALA A 865 13.89 -2.69 22.13
N GLU A 866 15.21 -2.81 22.01
CA GLU A 866 15.95 -2.42 20.80
C GLU A 866 15.56 -3.27 19.58
N ALA A 867 15.37 -4.58 19.73
CA ALA A 867 14.93 -5.47 18.66
C ALA A 867 13.53 -5.09 18.14
N VAL A 868 12.58 -4.90 19.06
CA VAL A 868 11.21 -4.46 18.71
C VAL A 868 11.25 -3.06 18.08
N ALA A 869 12.08 -2.14 18.58
CA ALA A 869 12.22 -0.81 18.01
C ALA A 869 12.74 -0.82 16.57
N ARG A 870 13.74 -1.66 16.25
CA ARG A 870 14.23 -1.82 14.88
C ARG A 870 13.15 -2.38 13.96
N MET A 871 12.42 -3.40 14.42
CA MET A 871 11.30 -3.98 13.68
C MET A 871 10.22 -2.93 13.39
N LEU A 872 9.82 -2.15 14.39
CA LEU A 872 8.81 -1.09 14.24
C LEU A 872 9.29 0.01 13.29
N LEU A 873 10.52 0.50 13.45
CA LEU A 873 11.07 1.56 12.59
C LEU A 873 11.15 1.15 11.11
N GLN A 874 11.27 -0.14 10.82
CA GLN A 874 11.24 -0.67 9.45
C GLN A 874 9.81 -0.76 8.90
N ARG A 875 8.82 -1.11 9.74
CA ARG A 875 7.44 -1.36 9.30
C ARG A 875 6.51 -0.15 9.38
N LEU A 876 6.88 0.90 10.12
CA LEU A 876 6.06 2.10 10.27
C LEU A 876 5.89 2.87 8.95
N PRO A 877 4.67 3.35 8.64
CA PRO A 877 4.46 4.25 7.49
C PRO A 877 5.19 5.57 7.72
N HIS A 878 5.39 6.36 6.66
CA HIS A 878 6.19 7.56 6.75
C HIS A 878 5.67 8.53 7.81
N ASN A 879 4.36 8.73 7.95
CA ASN A 879 3.77 9.60 8.98
C ASN A 879 3.89 9.06 10.43
N GLY A 880 4.43 7.85 10.63
CA GLY A 880 4.71 7.26 11.94
C GLY A 880 3.49 6.68 12.68
N ILE A 881 2.27 6.78 12.15
CA ILE A 881 1.08 6.21 12.80
C ILE A 881 0.78 4.85 12.16
N PRO A 882 0.88 3.72 12.86
CA PRO A 882 0.73 2.42 12.22
C PRO A 882 -0.71 2.20 11.71
N TYR A 883 -0.86 1.29 10.74
CA TYR A 883 -2.14 0.62 10.52
C TYR A 883 -2.49 -0.22 11.75
N TRP A 884 -3.77 -0.57 11.95
CA TRP A 884 -4.19 -1.32 13.14
C TRP A 884 -3.48 -2.68 13.31
N ASP A 885 -3.07 -3.29 12.21
CA ASP A 885 -2.20 -4.46 12.13
C ASP A 885 -1.18 -4.25 11.01
N PHE A 886 0.08 -4.64 11.23
CA PHE A 886 1.15 -4.46 10.25
C PHE A 886 1.06 -5.42 9.07
N ASP A 887 0.34 -6.54 9.21
CA ASP A 887 0.25 -7.60 8.21
C ASP A 887 -1.16 -7.73 7.59
N ASP A 888 -2.06 -6.75 7.82
CA ASP A 888 -3.40 -6.74 7.21
C ASP A 888 -3.31 -6.65 5.66
N PRO A 889 -3.84 -7.63 4.89
CA PRO A 889 -3.90 -7.59 3.42
C PRO A 889 -4.65 -6.39 2.86
N GLY A 890 -5.57 -5.81 3.63
CA GLY A 890 -6.39 -4.67 3.27
C GLY A 890 -5.69 -3.32 3.35
N ILE A 891 -4.40 -3.24 3.68
CA ILE A 891 -3.68 -1.95 3.71
C ILE A 891 -3.78 -1.26 2.30
N PRO A 892 -3.82 0.09 2.19
CA PRO A 892 -4.14 1.01 3.27
C PRO A 892 -5.52 0.72 3.85
N THR A 893 -5.55 0.53 5.16
CA THR A 893 -6.73 0.21 5.99
C THR A 893 -6.80 1.23 7.14
N TYR A 894 -7.57 0.94 8.19
CA TYR A 894 -7.66 1.78 9.38
C TYR A 894 -6.30 1.98 10.06
N ARG A 895 -6.03 3.22 10.49
CA ARG A 895 -4.89 3.57 11.34
C ARG A 895 -5.23 3.32 12.81
N ASP A 896 -4.20 3.10 13.64
CA ASP A 896 -4.37 3.05 15.08
C ASP A 896 -3.51 4.13 15.78
N ALA A 897 -4.14 5.29 16.02
CA ALA A 897 -3.51 6.41 16.72
C ALA A 897 -3.06 6.04 18.14
N SER A 898 -3.76 5.11 18.80
CA SER A 898 -3.38 4.63 20.13
C SER A 898 -2.02 3.92 20.10
N ALA A 899 -1.82 2.98 19.17
CA ALA A 899 -0.53 2.34 18.95
C ALA A 899 0.57 3.36 18.63
N GLY A 900 0.27 4.36 17.77
CA GLY A 900 1.19 5.45 17.46
C GLY A 900 1.60 6.26 18.69
N ALA A 901 0.67 6.58 19.58
CA ALA A 901 0.94 7.32 20.82
C ALA A 901 1.79 6.51 21.82
N ILE A 902 1.49 5.22 22.00
CA ILE A 902 2.25 4.32 22.87
C ILE A 902 3.69 4.16 22.37
N MET A 903 3.86 3.88 21.06
CA MET A 903 5.17 3.77 20.42
C MET A 903 5.96 5.07 20.57
N CYS A 904 5.31 6.23 20.42
CA CYS A 904 5.94 7.53 20.59
C CYS A 904 6.53 7.69 21.98
N SER A 905 5.75 7.40 23.02
CA SER A 905 6.22 7.46 24.42
C SER A 905 7.40 6.52 24.66
N ALA A 906 7.30 5.28 24.15
CA ALA A 906 8.35 4.26 24.30
C ALA A 906 9.64 4.61 23.54
N PHE A 907 9.54 5.15 22.32
CA PHE A 907 10.70 5.57 21.54
C PHE A 907 11.47 6.71 22.20
N ILE A 908 10.79 7.66 22.84
CA ILE A 908 11.45 8.75 23.57
C ILE A 908 12.25 8.18 24.74
N GLU A 909 11.64 7.31 25.55
CA GLU A 909 12.33 6.68 26.69
C GLU A 909 13.50 5.80 26.23
N LEU A 910 13.28 4.90 25.28
CA LEU A 910 14.32 4.01 24.75
C LEU A 910 15.49 4.79 24.16
N SER A 911 15.24 5.95 23.54
CA SER A 911 16.31 6.80 23.00
C SER A 911 17.30 7.30 24.06
N GLY A 912 16.86 7.44 25.31
CA GLY A 912 17.71 7.78 26.46
C GLY A 912 18.38 6.57 27.11
N GLN A 913 17.94 5.35 26.79
CA GLN A 913 18.40 4.10 27.39
C GLN A 913 19.45 3.38 26.53
N THR A 914 19.31 3.39 25.20
CA THR A 914 20.18 2.64 24.28
C THR A 914 21.56 3.28 24.12
N ALA A 915 22.60 2.45 24.04
CA ALA A 915 23.95 2.87 23.68
C ALA A 915 24.16 3.01 22.16
N ASP A 916 23.26 2.44 21.33
CA ASP A 916 23.30 2.59 19.88
C ASP A 916 22.80 3.98 19.48
N LYS A 917 23.76 4.88 19.22
CA LYS A 917 23.49 6.27 18.81
C LYS A 917 22.66 6.38 17.53
N LYS A 918 22.74 5.41 16.61
CA LYS A 918 21.95 5.42 15.37
C LYS A 918 20.50 5.08 15.70
N LEU A 919 20.27 4.04 16.50
CA LEU A 919 18.94 3.66 16.96
C LEU A 919 18.30 4.77 17.80
N ALA A 920 19.01 5.32 18.79
CA ALA A 920 18.55 6.44 19.61
C ALA A 920 18.05 7.61 18.74
N LYS A 921 18.85 8.00 17.75
CA LYS A 921 18.49 9.07 16.81
C LYS A 921 17.26 8.72 15.99
N SER A 922 17.17 7.50 15.47
CA SER A 922 16.01 7.06 14.67
C SER A 922 14.72 6.99 15.51
N CYS A 923 14.79 6.49 16.74
CA CYS A 923 13.67 6.50 17.68
C CYS A 923 13.19 7.93 17.96
N LEU A 924 14.10 8.85 18.29
CA LEU A 924 13.73 10.24 18.58
C LEU A 924 13.14 10.95 17.35
N GLN A 925 13.72 10.73 16.16
CA GLN A 925 13.19 11.29 14.92
C GLN A 925 11.79 10.76 14.59
N MET A 926 11.55 9.47 14.83
CA MET A 926 10.23 8.87 14.65
C MET A 926 9.23 9.40 15.69
N ALA A 927 9.63 9.51 16.95
CA ALA A 927 8.78 10.06 18.01
C ALA A 927 8.38 11.51 17.74
N GLU A 928 9.34 12.37 17.33
CA GLU A 928 9.02 13.74 16.92
C GLU A 928 8.03 13.78 15.74
N ARG A 929 8.16 12.85 14.80
CA ARG A 929 7.24 12.74 13.68
C ARG A 929 5.84 12.32 14.14
N GLN A 930 5.74 11.30 15.00
CA GLN A 930 4.47 10.87 15.59
C GLN A 930 3.81 12.01 16.37
N ILE A 931 4.56 12.79 17.16
CA ILE A 931 4.02 13.96 17.86
C ILE A 931 3.40 14.96 16.86
N ARG A 932 4.12 15.27 15.78
CA ARG A 932 3.66 16.22 14.76
C ARG A 932 2.41 15.73 14.04
N THR A 933 2.37 14.45 13.68
CA THR A 933 1.23 13.84 13.01
C THR A 933 0.01 13.77 13.94
N LEU A 934 0.18 13.31 15.19
CA LEU A 934 -0.90 13.25 16.18
C LEU A 934 -1.43 14.64 16.56
N ALA A 935 -0.57 15.66 16.58
CA ALA A 935 -0.94 17.05 16.82
C ALA A 935 -1.50 17.78 15.57
N GLY A 936 -1.50 17.11 14.41
CA GLY A 936 -2.04 17.62 13.15
C GLY A 936 -3.56 17.52 13.09
N PRO A 937 -4.22 18.24 12.17
CA PRO A 937 -5.69 18.26 12.06
C PRO A 937 -6.31 16.91 11.70
N GLU A 938 -5.53 16.00 11.11
CA GLU A 938 -5.96 14.62 10.82
C GLU A 938 -6.26 13.85 12.12
N TYR A 939 -5.44 13.99 13.18
CA TYR A 939 -5.59 13.20 14.40
C TYR A 939 -6.09 14.02 15.60
N LEU A 940 -5.71 15.29 15.72
CA LEU A 940 -6.10 16.15 16.84
C LEU A 940 -7.52 16.71 16.65
N ALA A 941 -8.39 16.51 17.63
CA ALA A 941 -9.77 16.98 17.58
C ALA A 941 -9.89 18.51 17.77
N PRO A 942 -10.79 19.19 17.01
CA PRO A 942 -11.29 20.51 17.37
C PRO A 942 -11.95 20.54 18.75
N VAL A 943 -11.85 21.66 19.49
CA VAL A 943 -12.51 21.83 20.79
C VAL A 943 -14.03 21.62 20.65
N GLY A 944 -14.63 20.89 21.59
CA GLY A 944 -16.06 20.56 21.63
C GLY A 944 -16.49 19.47 20.66
N THR A 945 -15.55 18.86 19.91
CA THR A 945 -15.83 17.77 18.97
C THR A 945 -15.28 16.44 19.48
N ASN A 946 -15.52 15.36 18.73
CA ASN A 946 -14.96 14.03 18.99
C ASN A 946 -15.28 13.50 20.41
N GLY A 947 -16.49 13.75 20.92
CA GLY A 947 -16.87 13.35 22.29
C GLY A 947 -16.01 13.96 23.40
N ASN A 948 -15.31 15.05 23.09
CA ASN A 948 -14.30 15.72 23.91
C ASN A 948 -12.99 14.93 24.11
N PHE A 949 -12.76 13.86 23.36
CA PHE A 949 -11.46 13.17 23.34
C PHE A 949 -10.42 13.99 22.54
N LEU A 950 -9.14 13.83 22.86
CA LEU A 950 -8.06 14.58 22.23
C LEU A 950 -7.72 14.05 20.83
N LEU A 951 -7.52 12.73 20.72
CA LEU A 951 -7.13 12.07 19.47
C LEU A 951 -8.31 11.35 18.79
N LYS A 952 -8.28 11.32 17.47
CA LYS A 952 -9.17 10.55 16.58
C LYS A 952 -8.46 9.27 16.10
N HIS A 953 -9.17 8.43 15.35
CA HIS A 953 -8.59 7.37 14.51
C HIS A 953 -7.80 6.27 15.25
N SER A 954 -8.36 5.72 16.33
CA SER A 954 -7.84 4.50 16.97
C SER A 954 -8.71 3.27 16.64
N VAL A 955 -8.15 2.07 16.80
CA VAL A 955 -8.86 0.80 16.54
C VAL A 955 -8.75 -0.13 17.75
N GLY A 956 -9.86 -0.36 18.45
CA GLY A 956 -9.93 -1.25 19.61
C GLY A 956 -9.84 -2.73 19.23
N ASN A 957 -10.83 -3.27 18.50
CA ASN A 957 -10.85 -4.67 18.09
C ASN A 957 -11.56 -4.82 16.72
N LEU A 958 -10.80 -4.74 15.63
CA LEU A 958 -11.34 -4.85 14.27
C LEU A 958 -12.00 -6.21 14.02
N PRO A 959 -11.37 -7.38 14.31
CA PRO A 959 -12.02 -8.68 14.12
C PRO A 959 -13.33 -8.83 14.90
N GLY A 960 -13.39 -8.20 16.08
CA GLY A 960 -14.59 -8.19 16.93
C GLY A 960 -15.63 -7.12 16.58
N GLY A 961 -15.45 -6.35 15.50
CA GLY A 961 -16.39 -5.31 15.09
C GLY A 961 -16.54 -4.17 16.11
N SER A 962 -15.52 -3.90 16.93
CA SER A 962 -15.62 -3.00 18.08
C SER A 962 -14.59 -1.89 18.04
N GLU A 963 -15.05 -0.66 18.31
CA GLU A 963 -14.19 0.51 18.48
C GLU A 963 -13.29 0.75 17.26
N ILE A 964 -13.88 0.81 16.07
CA ILE A 964 -13.17 0.93 14.79
C ILE A 964 -13.20 2.40 14.35
N ASP A 965 -12.02 3.01 14.18
CA ASP A 965 -11.85 4.39 13.73
C ASP A 965 -12.53 5.42 14.66
N VAL A 966 -12.26 5.29 15.96
CA VAL A 966 -12.88 6.08 17.04
C VAL A 966 -11.83 6.62 18.00
N PRO A 967 -12.16 7.63 18.84
CA PRO A 967 -11.29 8.00 19.96
C PRO A 967 -11.26 6.93 21.06
N LEU A 968 -10.12 6.84 21.75
CA LEU A 968 -9.89 5.94 22.88
C LEU A 968 -9.07 6.65 23.97
N PRO A 969 -9.44 6.54 25.27
CA PRO A 969 -8.84 7.33 26.35
C PRO A 969 -7.35 7.01 26.57
N TYR A 970 -6.93 5.77 26.31
CA TYR A 970 -5.52 5.40 26.38
C TYR A 970 -4.68 6.01 25.25
N ALA A 971 -5.26 6.31 24.08
CA ALA A 971 -4.55 7.04 23.03
C ALA A 971 -4.16 8.45 23.54
N ASP A 972 -5.11 9.14 24.17
CA ASP A 972 -4.87 10.45 24.76
C ASP A 972 -3.83 10.38 25.89
N TYR A 973 -3.94 9.38 26.78
CA TYR A 973 -3.01 9.21 27.91
C TYR A 973 -1.56 9.08 27.45
N TYR A 974 -1.28 8.13 26.56
CA TYR A 974 0.10 7.89 26.11
C TYR A 974 0.62 9.02 25.22
N PHE A 975 -0.28 9.74 24.52
CA PHE A 975 0.14 10.91 23.78
C PHE A 975 0.59 12.04 24.71
N LEU A 976 -0.20 12.35 25.74
CA LEU A 976 0.17 13.36 26.75
C LEU A 976 1.42 12.96 27.54
N GLU A 977 1.58 11.67 27.85
CA GLU A 977 2.81 11.13 28.43
C GLU A 977 4.02 11.38 27.52
N ALA A 978 3.90 11.11 26.21
CA ALA A 978 4.95 11.38 25.24
C ALA A 978 5.31 12.88 25.18
N LEU A 979 4.32 13.78 25.27
CA LEU A 979 4.58 15.23 25.33
C LEU A 979 5.32 15.64 26.61
N ASN A 980 5.05 15.00 27.74
CA ASN A 980 5.82 15.22 28.97
C ASN A 980 7.26 14.71 28.82
N ARG A 981 7.45 13.50 28.28
CA ARG A 981 8.78 12.90 28.10
C ARG A 981 9.67 13.69 27.13
N ILE A 982 9.12 14.15 26.01
CA ILE A 982 9.91 14.94 25.03
C ILE A 982 10.32 16.30 25.62
N LYS A 983 9.52 16.86 26.52
CA LYS A 983 9.80 18.13 27.21
C LYS A 983 10.91 17.96 28.25
N THR A 984 10.96 16.83 28.96
CA THR A 984 11.98 16.55 29.99
C THR A 984 13.31 16.05 29.43
N LEU A 985 13.34 15.53 28.20
CA LEU A 985 14.57 15.09 27.52
C LEU A 985 15.46 16.28 27.08
N LYS A 986 14.88 17.48 26.97
CA LYS A 986 15.58 18.73 26.63
C LYS A 986 16.08 19.44 27.88
#